data_AF-A0A967RUK4-F1
#
_entry.id   AF-A0A967RUK4-F1
#
_cell.length_a   1.000
_cell.length_b   1.000
_cell.length_c   1.000
_cell.angle_alpha   90.00
_cell.angle_beta   90.00
_cell.angle_gamma   90.00
#
_symmetry.space_group_name_H-M   'P 1'
#
loop_
_entity.id
_entity.type
_entity.pdbx_description
1 polymer ?
#
loop_
_entity_poly.entity_id
_entity_poly.type
_entity_poly.pdbx_seq_one_letter_code
_entity_poly.pdbx_strand_id
1 'polypeptide(L)'
;MAPPDELLHLLKAGRVLQYRQQNVALVSAPEEAEFQISYAERWLAPGLEVRVGEPAVVVLSDSPYERVDPVRFATVTAAERSRTGLDLTVSVGPWPVVEDDAALIAPLRTHPTKPPFFAWRGPAAGLRRPRSDHEAREAWRRAIERLRGNTFYAGSSFARVVRVLDPHGHELRGDAGRQLRLGEVATAVVEVHTPGSDDPGAGDAPMLSVLVESDPPGTVAGGVENERADRDGHLFVPVRPLTGGAHAVELSFVPDPLLSTRLRFTIDADADPRATAAEATAAIEPGPREIAREVVGDSALVQALVERLRRLPVWADDPAQWLTLLQDHVLPLAPDDPRVRSAVAEAAYEIGAHETVIALLDDPSRFRTGDALRRLVAGLRYGMPTDVRALLREIDFDVDRNVAGLADQLPQMPDGAIRQIAEAVLDGVAGEEVLDRLLPPVFQRLRDDLALRVARECAPADPAGWLDRALDRWPDPHRVPDEVLIEILSWDVDDDVTAPLAPYVLEAVEHHVEHGDVDRVIELDQRARSLLPRAEQVRVRTATARMLHEAFSGDAGDAGDAGDAADDPARGLLLAAATEAAGLGDPDLAVEVASALRGRWPEGDDDVIDTAVDRLRGVLADLADFQEWRDHRDHAAALVLRPVLEGKVVHLVGGDPVPGAEGLADDLGLRKLISHEPGDLDWAPGIDPDRDVVILLWNRAGRHAATSLDAAGVTYVRAEPTRSRILDALARWSGSAGPPTVD
;
A
#
# COMPACT_ATOMS: atom_id res chain seq x y z
N MET A 1 39.47 -19.00 55.58
CA MET A 1 39.02 -20.28 54.98
C MET A 1 39.70 -20.42 53.64
N ALA A 2 40.39 -21.53 53.37
CA ALA A 2 40.93 -21.81 52.04
C ALA A 2 39.76 -22.05 51.06
N PRO A 3 39.87 -21.66 49.78
CA PRO A 3 38.85 -22.03 48.80
C PRO A 3 38.77 -23.56 48.69
N PRO A 4 37.59 -24.13 48.37
CA PRO A 4 37.48 -25.56 48.07
C PRO A 4 38.36 -25.95 46.88
N ASP A 5 38.66 -27.24 46.75
CA ASP A 5 39.56 -27.79 45.71
C ASP A 5 39.10 -27.46 44.28
N GLU A 6 37.79 -27.28 44.07
CA GLU A 6 37.18 -26.82 42.83
C GLU A 6 36.22 -25.64 43.06
N LEU A 7 36.23 -24.68 42.13
CA LEU A 7 35.32 -23.54 42.08
C LEU A 7 34.45 -23.60 40.81
N LEU A 8 33.28 -22.98 40.89
CA LEU A 8 32.49 -22.66 39.70
C LEU A 8 33.10 -21.45 38.99
N HIS A 9 33.61 -21.61 37.78
CA HIS A 9 34.12 -20.51 36.97
C HIS A 9 33.00 -19.92 36.12
N LEU A 10 32.80 -18.61 36.22
CA LEU A 10 31.74 -17.86 35.56
C LEU A 10 32.37 -16.84 34.62
N LEU A 11 32.47 -17.17 33.34
CA LEU A 11 33.02 -16.28 32.32
C LEU A 11 31.99 -15.24 31.90
N LYS A 12 32.39 -13.97 31.87
CA LYS A 12 31.61 -12.88 31.27
C LYS A 12 32.40 -12.18 30.17
N ALA A 13 31.79 -12.10 28.99
CA ALA A 13 32.36 -11.43 27.82
C ALA A 13 31.89 -9.98 27.71
N GLY A 14 32.77 -9.07 27.28
CA GLY A 14 32.48 -7.62 27.19
C GLY A 14 32.01 -7.11 25.82
N ARG A 15 31.67 -7.99 24.86
CA ARG A 15 31.41 -7.58 23.45
C ARG A 15 30.14 -6.75 23.25
N VAL A 16 29.13 -6.94 24.10
CA VAL A 16 27.87 -6.18 24.07
C VAL A 16 27.96 -5.11 25.15
N LEU A 17 27.55 -3.88 24.81
CA LEU A 17 27.62 -2.72 25.71
C LEU A 17 27.00 -3.00 27.09
N GLN A 18 25.83 -3.65 27.13
CA GLN A 18 25.16 -4.05 28.36
C GLN A 18 26.01 -5.00 29.23
N TYR A 19 26.67 -5.99 28.61
CA TYR A 19 27.54 -6.91 29.34
C TYR A 19 28.83 -6.24 29.80
N ARG A 20 29.38 -5.32 29.00
CA ARG A 20 30.51 -4.48 29.43
C ARG A 20 30.14 -3.65 30.66
N GLN A 21 28.99 -2.98 30.65
CA GLN A 21 28.48 -2.21 31.80
C GLN A 21 28.36 -3.09 33.05
N GLN A 22 27.77 -4.27 32.90
CA GLN A 22 27.62 -5.21 34.00
C GLN A 22 28.98 -5.71 34.53
N ASN A 23 29.95 -5.95 33.65
CA ASN A 23 31.29 -6.38 34.04
C ASN A 23 32.06 -5.27 34.76
N VAL A 24 31.98 -4.02 34.28
CA VAL A 24 32.59 -2.87 34.95
C VAL A 24 31.95 -2.66 36.32
N ALA A 25 30.62 -2.71 36.42
CA ALA A 25 29.91 -2.63 37.68
C ALA A 25 30.32 -3.76 38.64
N LEU A 26 30.42 -5.00 38.17
CA LEU A 26 30.84 -6.16 38.96
C LEU A 26 32.27 -6.03 39.50
N VAL A 27 33.19 -5.49 38.69
CA VAL A 27 34.58 -5.26 39.09
C VAL A 27 34.72 -4.10 40.10
N SER A 28 33.75 -3.20 40.13
CA SER A 28 33.75 -2.00 40.96
C SER A 28 32.86 -2.09 42.21
N ALA A 29 31.95 -3.07 42.24
CA ALA A 29 30.97 -3.22 43.31
C ALA A 29 31.61 -3.58 44.67
N PRO A 30 30.98 -3.15 45.78
CA PRO A 30 31.33 -3.62 47.11
C PRO A 30 31.07 -5.12 47.24
N GLU A 31 31.70 -5.74 48.25
CA GLU A 31 31.37 -7.11 48.63
C GLU A 31 29.88 -7.23 48.99
N GLU A 32 29.34 -8.43 48.83
CA GLU A 32 27.94 -8.81 49.03
C GLU A 32 26.96 -8.32 47.95
N ALA A 33 27.37 -7.41 47.06
CA ALA A 33 26.53 -6.96 45.95
C ALA A 33 26.09 -8.12 45.05
N GLU A 34 24.80 -8.13 44.67
CA GLU A 34 24.22 -9.21 43.89
C GLU A 34 24.17 -8.88 42.39
N PHE A 35 24.50 -9.88 41.57
CA PHE A 35 24.46 -9.78 40.11
C PHE A 35 23.78 -11.00 39.51
N GLN A 36 22.87 -10.75 38.56
CA GLN A 36 22.26 -11.81 37.77
C GLN A 36 23.11 -12.16 36.54
N ILE A 37 23.35 -13.44 36.30
CA ILE A 37 24.17 -13.95 35.21
C ILE A 37 23.43 -15.09 34.52
N SER A 38 23.21 -14.94 33.22
CA SER A 38 22.47 -15.91 32.40
C SER A 38 23.38 -16.56 31.37
N TYR A 39 23.27 -17.88 31.24
CA TYR A 39 24.03 -18.68 30.29
C TYR A 39 23.10 -19.58 29.48
N ALA A 40 23.12 -19.45 28.15
CA ALA A 40 22.41 -20.41 27.29
C ALA A 40 23.02 -21.81 27.41
N GLU A 41 22.20 -22.87 27.25
CA GLU A 41 22.61 -24.27 27.46
C GLU A 41 23.88 -24.66 26.67
N ARG A 42 24.05 -24.14 25.44
CA ARG A 42 25.24 -24.41 24.60
C ARG A 42 26.57 -23.91 25.19
N TRP A 43 26.51 -22.98 26.15
CA TRP A 43 27.66 -22.40 26.82
C TRP A 43 27.94 -23.05 28.19
N LEU A 44 27.14 -24.03 28.60
CA LEU A 44 27.33 -24.76 29.85
C LEU A 44 28.19 -26.00 29.61
N ALA A 45 29.10 -26.29 30.55
CA ALA A 45 29.78 -27.58 30.54
C ALA A 45 28.76 -28.75 30.64
N PRO A 46 28.92 -29.84 29.87
CA PRO A 46 27.99 -30.96 29.90
C PRO A 46 27.84 -31.53 31.31
N GLY A 47 26.59 -31.67 31.78
CA GLY A 47 26.31 -32.19 33.12
C GLY A 47 26.64 -31.23 34.27
N LEU A 48 26.91 -29.94 34.00
CA LEU A 48 27.16 -28.96 35.05
C LEU A 48 25.92 -28.78 35.92
N GLU A 49 26.00 -29.19 37.18
CA GLU A 49 25.01 -28.88 38.22
C GLU A 49 25.55 -27.76 39.10
N VAL A 50 24.72 -26.74 39.35
CA VAL A 50 25.02 -25.59 40.21
C VAL A 50 24.05 -25.55 41.38
N ARG A 51 24.56 -25.33 42.60
CA ARG A 51 23.75 -25.28 43.82
C ARG A 51 23.82 -23.90 44.48
N VAL A 52 22.76 -23.51 45.17
CA VAL A 52 22.79 -22.35 46.06
C VAL A 52 23.81 -22.57 47.18
N GLY A 53 24.57 -21.53 47.51
CA GLY A 53 25.70 -21.55 48.45
C GLY A 53 27.02 -22.00 47.82
N GLU A 54 27.03 -22.33 46.53
CA GLU A 54 28.25 -22.79 45.85
C GLU A 54 29.24 -21.63 45.62
N PRO A 55 30.53 -21.82 45.95
CA PRO A 55 31.55 -20.80 45.71
C PRO A 55 31.97 -20.78 44.24
N ALA A 56 32.12 -19.57 43.72
CA ALA A 56 32.42 -19.29 42.35
C ALA A 56 33.56 -18.26 42.21
N VAL A 57 34.12 -18.18 41.01
CA VAL A 57 35.01 -17.10 40.57
C VAL A 57 34.48 -16.52 39.27
N VAL A 58 34.26 -15.21 39.24
CA VAL A 58 33.90 -14.48 38.03
C VAL A 58 35.17 -14.11 37.29
N VAL A 59 35.19 -14.44 36.00
CA VAL A 59 36.32 -14.22 35.12
C VAL A 59 35.91 -13.43 33.89
N LEU A 60 36.75 -12.51 33.45
CA LEU A 60 36.49 -11.66 32.30
C LEU A 60 37.37 -12.07 31.12
N SER A 61 36.83 -11.97 29.91
CA SER A 61 37.53 -12.30 28.66
C SER A 61 36.95 -11.53 27.47
N ASP A 62 37.74 -11.36 26.41
CA ASP A 62 37.35 -10.82 25.10
C ASP A 62 37.45 -11.87 24.00
N SER A 63 36.62 -11.79 22.95
CA SER A 63 36.68 -12.68 21.79
C SER A 63 37.94 -12.40 20.95
N PRO A 64 38.75 -13.40 20.55
CA PRO A 64 38.47 -14.85 20.53
C PRO A 64 38.87 -15.67 21.78
N TYR A 65 38.71 -15.11 22.98
CA TYR A 65 38.98 -15.67 24.32
C TYR A 65 40.45 -15.98 24.56
N GLU A 66 41.29 -15.09 24.05
CA GLU A 66 42.76 -15.21 24.11
C GLU A 66 43.30 -14.95 25.51
N ARG A 67 42.53 -14.25 26.36
CA ARG A 67 42.88 -13.94 27.74
C ARG A 67 41.68 -14.09 28.66
N VAL A 68 41.84 -14.79 29.78
CA VAL A 68 40.78 -15.00 30.78
C VAL A 68 41.31 -14.61 32.16
N ASP A 69 40.81 -13.49 32.70
CA ASP A 69 41.32 -12.89 33.93
C ASP A 69 40.31 -13.05 35.08
N PRO A 70 40.70 -13.63 36.23
CA PRO A 70 39.84 -13.69 37.41
C PRO A 70 39.73 -12.30 38.06
N VAL A 71 38.49 -11.88 38.34
CA VAL A 71 38.22 -10.52 38.84
C VAL A 71 37.46 -10.47 40.17
N ARG A 72 36.71 -11.53 40.51
CA ARG A 72 35.94 -11.62 41.75
C ARG A 72 35.76 -13.05 42.21
N PHE A 73 35.89 -13.30 43.51
CA PHE A 73 35.17 -14.42 44.12
C PHE A 73 33.68 -14.11 44.15
N ALA A 74 32.84 -15.12 44.15
CA ALA A 74 31.41 -14.96 44.33
C ALA A 74 30.81 -16.19 45.02
N THR A 75 29.58 -16.07 45.49
CA THR A 75 28.78 -17.19 46.00
C THR A 75 27.44 -17.18 45.29
N VAL A 76 27.00 -18.34 44.81
CA VAL A 76 25.69 -18.48 44.16
C VAL A 76 24.59 -18.32 45.21
N THR A 77 23.75 -17.30 45.10
CA THR A 77 22.62 -17.04 46.01
C THR A 77 21.29 -17.53 45.44
N ALA A 78 21.16 -17.60 44.11
CA ALA A 78 20.05 -18.26 43.43
C ALA A 78 20.54 -18.97 42.16
N ALA A 79 19.89 -20.09 41.81
CA ALA A 79 20.16 -20.81 40.57
C ALA A 79 18.86 -21.42 40.03
N GLU A 80 18.47 -21.01 38.82
CA GLU A 80 17.32 -21.56 38.10
C GLU A 80 17.79 -22.14 36.78
N ARG A 81 17.51 -23.44 36.57
CA ARG A 81 17.80 -24.11 35.30
C ARG A 81 16.51 -24.30 34.52
N SER A 82 16.50 -23.82 33.29
CA SER A 82 15.38 -23.94 32.36
C SER A 82 15.80 -24.73 31.12
N ARG A 83 14.89 -24.87 30.15
CA ARG A 83 15.21 -25.46 28.84
C ARG A 83 16.11 -24.56 27.98
N THR A 84 16.14 -23.26 28.27
CA THR A 84 16.91 -22.28 27.48
C THR A 84 18.32 -22.08 28.04
N GLY A 85 18.56 -22.42 29.31
CA GLY A 85 19.87 -22.35 29.93
C GLY A 85 19.83 -22.31 31.47
N LEU A 86 20.80 -21.60 32.04
CA LEU A 86 21.01 -21.44 33.48
C LEU A 86 21.05 -19.96 33.83
N ASP A 87 20.15 -19.54 34.72
CA ASP A 87 20.11 -18.22 35.33
C ASP A 87 20.63 -18.31 36.77
N LEU A 88 21.62 -17.49 37.09
CA LEU A 88 22.29 -17.45 38.39
C LEU A 88 22.16 -16.05 38.99
N THR A 89 21.90 -15.97 40.28
CA THR A 89 22.22 -14.77 41.07
C THR A 89 23.44 -15.08 41.89
N VAL A 90 24.45 -14.21 41.81
CA VAL A 90 25.69 -14.35 42.58
C VAL A 90 25.90 -13.13 43.45
N SER A 91 26.26 -13.35 44.71
CA SER A 91 26.75 -12.33 45.61
C SER A 91 28.27 -12.26 45.49
N VAL A 92 28.81 -11.12 45.09
CA VAL A 92 30.26 -10.97 44.86
C VAL A 92 31.01 -10.86 46.18
N GLY A 93 32.15 -11.53 46.27
CA GLY A 93 33.07 -11.47 47.39
C GLY A 93 34.33 -10.69 47.06
N PRO A 94 35.44 -10.92 47.79
CA PRO A 94 36.66 -10.16 47.61
C PRO A 94 37.33 -10.39 46.24
N TRP A 95 38.18 -9.45 45.85
CA TRP A 95 39.07 -9.58 44.70
C TRP A 95 40.07 -10.73 44.90
N PRO A 96 40.26 -11.62 43.92
CA PRO A 96 41.22 -12.72 44.04
C PRO A 96 42.66 -12.20 43.96
N VAL A 97 43.48 -12.61 44.93
CA VAL A 97 44.93 -12.53 44.82
C VAL A 97 45.40 -13.73 44.00
N VAL A 98 46.04 -13.43 42.88
CA VAL A 98 46.65 -14.40 41.96
C VAL A 98 48.10 -14.60 42.40
N GLU A 99 48.44 -15.78 42.89
CA GLU A 99 49.78 -16.09 43.44
C GLU A 99 50.78 -16.59 42.39
N ASP A 100 50.28 -17.14 41.28
CA ASP A 100 51.07 -17.66 40.16
C ASP A 100 50.30 -17.40 38.85
N ASP A 101 51.00 -17.12 37.76
CA ASP A 101 50.40 -16.99 36.42
C ASP A 101 49.75 -18.31 35.97
N ALA A 102 50.17 -19.45 36.53
CA ALA A 102 49.49 -20.74 36.35
C ALA A 102 48.06 -20.77 36.94
N ALA A 103 47.71 -19.82 37.81
CA ALA A 103 46.35 -19.63 38.34
C ALA A 103 45.46 -18.78 37.42
N LEU A 104 46.04 -18.17 36.38
CA LEU A 104 45.26 -17.58 35.29
C LEU A 104 44.61 -18.71 34.51
N ILE A 105 43.34 -18.53 34.19
CA ILE A 105 42.59 -19.54 33.45
C ILE A 105 43.16 -19.59 32.04
N ALA A 106 43.65 -20.76 31.64
CA ALA A 106 44.20 -20.95 30.31
C ALA A 106 43.19 -20.49 29.24
N PRO A 107 43.63 -19.81 28.16
CA PRO A 107 42.78 -19.43 27.05
C PRO A 107 42.00 -20.67 26.58
N LEU A 108 40.69 -20.53 26.41
CA LEU A 108 39.84 -21.66 26.04
C LEU A 108 40.27 -22.12 24.65
N ARG A 109 40.96 -23.26 24.57
CA ARG A 109 41.46 -23.80 23.29
C ARG A 109 40.30 -23.86 22.31
N THR A 110 40.45 -23.16 21.19
CA THR A 110 39.57 -23.22 20.02
C THR A 110 39.62 -24.62 19.42
N HIS A 111 38.87 -25.55 20.00
CA HIS A 111 38.62 -26.83 19.36
C HIS A 111 37.73 -26.53 18.14
N PRO A 112 38.10 -26.97 16.91
CA PRO A 112 37.42 -26.54 15.68
C PRO A 112 35.94 -26.95 15.58
N THR A 113 35.42 -27.74 16.53
CA THR A 113 34.08 -28.34 16.46
C THR A 113 33.26 -28.21 17.75
N LYS A 114 33.75 -27.54 18.81
CA LYS A 114 32.94 -27.30 20.02
C LYS A 114 33.14 -25.88 20.56
N PRO A 115 32.04 -25.15 20.89
CA PRO A 115 32.15 -23.84 21.51
C PRO A 115 32.82 -23.92 22.90
N PRO A 116 33.59 -22.90 23.30
CA PRO A 116 34.13 -22.80 24.65
C PRO A 116 32.99 -22.67 25.68
N PHE A 117 33.04 -23.41 26.79
CA PHE A 117 32.05 -23.28 27.87
C PHE A 117 32.30 -22.01 28.69
N PHE A 118 31.23 -21.29 29.05
CA PHE A 118 31.29 -20.06 29.83
C PHE A 118 30.97 -20.30 31.31
N ALA A 119 30.41 -21.46 31.65
CA ALA A 119 30.30 -21.92 33.03
C ALA A 119 30.84 -23.35 33.13
N TRP A 120 31.79 -23.58 34.04
CA TRP A 120 32.42 -24.89 34.27
C TRP A 120 33.00 -25.01 35.68
N ARG A 121 33.31 -26.24 36.10
CA ARG A 121 34.07 -26.51 37.34
C ARG A 121 35.56 -26.59 37.02
N GLY A 122 36.39 -25.90 37.80
CA GLY A 122 37.83 -25.86 37.62
C GLY A 122 38.57 -25.75 38.96
N PRO A 123 39.88 -26.01 38.98
CA PRO A 123 40.67 -25.97 40.19
C PRO A 123 40.80 -24.53 40.72
N ALA A 124 40.77 -24.37 42.05
CA ALA A 124 41.02 -23.09 42.72
C ALA A 124 42.51 -22.72 42.85
N ALA A 125 43.40 -23.56 42.30
CA ALA A 125 44.83 -23.50 42.55
C ALA A 125 45.44 -22.14 42.19
N GLY A 126 46.12 -21.53 43.17
CA GLY A 126 46.81 -20.24 43.05
C GLY A 126 45.89 -19.00 43.09
N LEU A 127 44.59 -19.18 43.35
CA LEU A 127 43.68 -18.08 43.73
C LEU A 127 43.47 -18.10 45.25
N ARG A 128 43.70 -16.96 45.91
CA ARG A 128 43.38 -16.81 47.34
C ARG A 128 42.65 -15.52 47.64
N ARG A 129 41.97 -15.51 48.78
CA ARG A 129 41.41 -14.28 49.35
C ARG A 129 42.52 -13.35 49.87
N PRO A 130 42.34 -12.02 49.79
CA PRO A 130 43.24 -11.06 50.40
C PRO A 130 43.19 -11.20 51.94
N ARG A 131 44.30 -10.93 52.61
CA ARG A 131 44.48 -11.05 54.07
C ARG A 131 44.47 -9.68 54.77
N SER A 132 44.51 -8.59 54.02
CA SER A 132 44.51 -7.22 54.52
C SER A 132 43.85 -6.27 53.52
N ASP A 133 43.45 -5.09 53.98
CA ASP A 133 42.87 -4.04 53.12
C ASP A 133 43.84 -3.53 52.06
N HIS A 134 45.14 -3.59 52.36
CA HIS A 134 46.19 -3.27 51.39
C HIS A 134 46.25 -4.33 50.29
N GLU A 135 46.23 -5.62 50.66
CA GLU A 135 46.15 -6.70 49.67
C GLU A 135 44.84 -6.66 48.85
N ALA A 136 43.72 -6.27 49.46
CA ALA A 136 42.45 -6.12 48.75
C ALA A 136 42.49 -4.97 47.72
N ARG A 137 43.07 -3.83 48.10
CA ARG A 137 43.34 -2.70 47.18
C ARG A 137 44.23 -3.10 46.02
N GLU A 138 45.35 -3.75 46.31
CA GLU A 138 46.29 -4.21 45.30
C GLU A 138 45.66 -5.27 44.38
N ALA A 139 44.87 -6.19 44.93
CA ALA A 139 44.16 -7.20 44.15
C ALA A 139 43.13 -6.58 43.20
N TRP A 140 42.42 -5.53 43.63
CA TRP A 140 41.51 -4.77 42.77
C TRP A 140 42.25 -4.08 41.62
N ARG A 141 43.32 -3.32 41.92
CA ARG A 141 44.13 -2.64 40.89
C ARG A 141 44.69 -3.64 39.90
N ARG A 142 45.31 -4.72 40.38
CA ARG A 142 45.83 -5.79 39.51
C ARG A 142 44.73 -6.47 38.67
N ALA A 143 43.52 -6.62 39.19
CA ALA A 143 42.41 -7.18 38.41
C ALA A 143 42.02 -6.29 37.22
N ILE A 144 42.05 -4.97 37.39
CA ILE A 144 41.80 -4.00 36.32
C ILE A 144 42.99 -3.89 35.37
N GLU A 145 44.21 -3.86 35.90
CA GLU A 145 45.44 -3.77 35.12
C GLU A 145 45.64 -5.00 34.23
N ARG A 146 45.19 -6.18 34.68
CA ARG A 146 45.09 -7.36 33.80
C ARG A 146 44.22 -7.11 32.57
N LEU A 147 43.29 -6.16 32.58
CA LEU A 147 42.50 -5.79 31.41
C LEU A 147 43.22 -4.83 30.44
N ARG A 148 44.46 -4.37 30.70
CA ARG A 148 45.20 -3.41 29.84
C ARG A 148 45.29 -3.85 28.37
N GLY A 149 45.44 -5.14 28.12
CA GLY A 149 45.54 -5.70 26.76
C GLY A 149 44.20 -5.88 26.05
N ASN A 150 43.08 -5.64 26.74
CA ASN A 150 41.75 -5.88 26.23
C ASN A 150 41.14 -4.58 25.69
N THR A 151 41.01 -4.49 24.36
CA THR A 151 40.52 -3.29 23.68
C THR A 151 39.09 -2.92 24.07
N PHE A 152 38.29 -3.87 24.56
CA PHE A 152 36.94 -3.61 25.06
C PHE A 152 36.91 -2.92 26.42
N TYR A 153 37.99 -2.87 27.19
CA TYR A 153 38.06 -2.09 28.42
C TYR A 153 38.99 -0.88 28.29
N ALA A 154 39.53 -0.65 27.10
CA ALA A 154 40.25 0.58 26.79
C ALA A 154 39.31 1.79 27.01
N GLY A 155 39.81 2.79 27.74
CA GLY A 155 39.05 3.98 28.09
C GLY A 155 37.97 3.79 29.17
N SER A 156 37.81 2.60 29.74
CA SER A 156 36.91 2.37 30.88
C SER A 156 37.57 2.82 32.19
N SER A 157 36.89 3.66 32.96
CA SER A 157 37.28 3.97 34.34
C SER A 157 36.55 3.06 35.32
N PHE A 158 37.34 2.25 36.03
CA PHE A 158 36.85 1.45 37.16
C PHE A 158 36.98 2.28 38.42
N ALA A 159 35.89 2.45 39.14
CA ALA A 159 35.84 3.36 40.27
C ALA A 159 35.13 2.74 41.45
N ARG A 160 35.40 3.20 42.66
CA ARG A 160 34.62 2.85 43.86
C ARG A 160 34.61 4.00 44.86
N VAL A 161 33.49 4.18 45.54
CA VAL A 161 33.41 5.15 46.63
C VAL A 161 34.18 4.60 47.82
N VAL A 162 35.24 5.30 48.24
CA VAL A 162 36.03 4.94 49.42
C VAL A 162 35.33 5.45 50.68
N ARG A 163 34.84 6.70 50.61
CA ARG A 163 34.17 7.40 51.70
C ARG A 163 33.49 8.66 51.17
N VAL A 164 32.47 9.12 51.88
CA VAL A 164 31.87 10.44 51.66
C VAL A 164 32.16 11.28 52.89
N LEU A 165 32.72 12.47 52.70
CA LEU A 165 33.15 13.36 53.77
C LEU A 165 32.22 14.58 53.87
N ASP A 166 31.84 14.96 55.08
CA ASP A 166 31.16 16.24 55.36
C ASP A 166 32.11 17.44 55.10
N PRO A 167 31.62 18.70 55.12
CA PRO A 167 32.47 19.89 54.95
C PRO A 167 33.62 20.01 55.97
N HIS A 168 33.55 19.27 57.08
CA HIS A 168 34.54 19.26 58.15
C HIS A 168 35.50 18.05 58.06
N GLY A 169 35.38 17.22 57.02
CA GLY A 169 36.23 16.06 56.79
C GLY A 169 35.84 14.80 57.58
N HIS A 170 34.65 14.74 58.17
CA HIS A 170 34.15 13.55 58.85
C HIS A 170 33.38 12.64 57.88
N GLU A 171 33.52 11.33 58.05
CA GLU A 171 32.86 10.33 57.21
C GLU A 171 31.34 10.27 57.49
N LEU A 172 30.53 10.44 56.44
CA LEU A 172 29.09 10.20 56.45
C LEU A 172 28.84 8.70 56.29
N ARG A 173 28.76 7.96 57.41
CA ARG A 173 28.36 6.54 57.41
C ARG A 173 26.84 6.43 57.53
N GLY A 174 26.25 5.60 56.67
CA GLY A 174 24.79 5.43 56.51
C GLY A 174 23.98 5.13 57.79
N ASP A 175 24.63 4.67 58.87
CA ASP A 175 23.95 4.33 60.13
C ASP A 175 24.15 5.37 61.26
N ALA A 176 25.01 6.37 61.06
CA ALA A 176 25.44 7.29 62.13
C ALA A 176 24.83 8.69 62.03
N GLY A 177 23.54 8.81 61.70
CA GLY A 177 22.65 9.94 62.03
C GLY A 177 23.12 11.37 61.72
N ARG A 178 24.16 11.56 60.90
CA ARG A 178 24.76 12.86 60.64
C ARG A 178 24.28 13.34 59.28
N GLN A 179 23.25 14.17 59.32
CA GLN A 179 22.63 14.76 58.16
C GLN A 179 23.43 15.99 57.70
N LEU A 180 23.56 16.15 56.38
CA LEU A 180 24.09 17.39 55.80
C LEU A 180 23.04 18.49 55.91
N ARG A 181 23.44 19.74 56.09
CA ARG A 181 22.50 20.84 55.90
C ARG A 181 22.31 21.11 54.41
N LEU A 182 21.14 21.64 54.04
CA LEU A 182 20.89 22.08 52.68
C LEU A 182 21.99 23.06 52.21
N GLY A 183 22.54 22.79 51.03
CA GLY A 183 23.60 23.59 50.43
C GLY A 183 25.02 23.29 50.93
N GLU A 184 25.20 22.47 51.98
CA GLU A 184 26.54 22.04 52.41
C GLU A 184 27.18 21.12 51.36
N VAL A 185 28.47 21.33 51.10
CA VAL A 185 29.23 20.49 50.15
C VAL A 185 29.86 19.33 50.90
N ALA A 186 29.38 18.12 50.63
CA ALA A 186 30.12 16.91 50.94
C ALA A 186 31.06 16.53 49.80
N THR A 187 32.08 15.73 50.11
CA THR A 187 33.07 15.27 49.13
C THR A 187 33.06 13.76 49.08
N ALA A 188 32.61 13.19 47.97
CA ALA A 188 32.78 11.78 47.68
C ALA A 188 34.23 11.52 47.25
N VAL A 189 34.97 10.76 48.06
CA VAL A 189 36.33 10.32 47.74
C VAL A 189 36.21 9.02 46.96
N VAL A 190 36.57 9.07 45.68
CA VAL A 190 36.40 7.97 44.73
C VAL A 190 37.78 7.45 44.34
N GLU A 191 38.07 6.18 44.59
CA GLU A 191 39.27 5.54 44.04
C GLU A 191 38.97 5.14 42.59
N VAL A 192 39.76 5.64 41.64
CA VAL A 192 39.58 5.43 40.20
C VAL A 192 40.85 4.81 39.63
N HIS A 193 40.68 3.82 38.78
CA HIS A 193 41.78 3.20 38.06
C HIS A 193 41.33 2.81 36.64
N THR A 194 42.15 3.13 35.66
CA THR A 194 41.89 2.91 34.24
C THR A 194 42.95 1.94 33.70
N PRO A 195 42.59 0.85 33.00
CA PRO A 195 43.59 -0.08 32.47
C PRO A 195 44.59 0.67 31.59
N GLY A 196 45.90 0.56 31.88
CA GLY A 196 46.92 1.24 31.08
C GLY A 196 47.29 2.66 31.48
N SER A 197 46.66 3.26 32.50
CA SER A 197 46.95 4.65 32.91
C SER A 197 48.26 4.84 33.68
N ASP A 198 48.83 3.77 34.23
CA ASP A 198 49.95 3.84 35.17
C ASP A 198 51.30 3.57 34.51
N ASP A 199 51.43 3.75 33.19
CA ASP A 199 52.71 3.53 32.50
C ASP A 199 53.73 4.62 32.93
N PRO A 200 54.83 4.29 33.65
CA PRO A 200 55.72 5.28 34.26
C PRO A 200 56.45 6.20 33.27
N GLY A 201 56.33 5.93 31.95
CA GLY A 201 56.88 6.74 30.86
C GLY A 201 55.88 7.66 30.15
N ALA A 202 54.57 7.52 30.40
CA ALA A 202 53.50 8.36 29.82
C ALA A 202 52.95 9.28 30.92
N GLY A 203 53.69 10.35 31.21
CA GLY A 203 53.58 11.14 32.45
C GLY A 203 52.31 11.95 32.72
N ASP A 204 51.13 11.54 32.25
CA ASP A 204 49.87 12.21 32.56
C ASP A 204 48.75 11.20 32.88
N ALA A 205 48.29 11.18 34.14
CA ALA A 205 47.05 10.51 34.51
C ALA A 205 45.88 11.05 33.67
N PRO A 206 44.91 10.21 33.26
CA PRO A 206 43.80 10.65 32.43
C PRO A 206 43.01 11.75 33.12
N MET A 207 42.64 12.78 32.36
CA MET A 207 41.71 13.81 32.81
C MET A 207 40.32 13.17 32.89
N LEU A 208 39.67 13.30 34.05
CA LEU A 208 38.39 12.70 34.37
C LEU A 208 37.35 13.78 34.61
N SER A 209 36.16 13.57 34.07
CA SER A 209 34.99 14.37 34.37
C SER A 209 33.92 13.45 34.94
N VAL A 210 33.27 13.89 36.02
CA VAL A 210 32.24 13.12 36.72
C VAL A 210 31.01 13.98 36.88
N LEU A 211 29.89 13.51 36.34
CA LEU A 211 28.57 14.08 36.53
C LEU A 211 27.90 13.49 37.77
N VAL A 212 27.09 14.30 38.43
CA VAL A 212 26.26 13.91 39.56
C VAL A 212 24.81 13.89 39.10
N GLU A 213 24.22 12.70 39.11
CA GLU A 213 22.81 12.46 38.89
C GLU A 213 22.14 12.17 40.24
N SER A 214 20.87 12.55 40.40
CA SER A 214 20.12 12.36 41.65
C SER A 214 18.72 11.81 41.41
N ASP A 215 18.20 11.08 42.40
CA ASP A 215 16.82 10.63 42.46
C ASP A 215 16.21 11.07 43.81
N PRO A 216 15.19 11.96 43.82
CA PRO A 216 14.57 12.61 42.64
C PRO A 216 15.53 13.51 41.83
N PRO A 217 15.32 13.71 40.52
CA PRO A 217 16.19 14.54 39.68
C PRO A 217 16.32 15.99 40.18
N GLY A 218 17.55 16.50 40.22
CA GLY A 218 17.85 17.88 40.61
C GLY A 218 17.90 18.13 42.12
N THR A 219 17.79 17.08 42.94
CA THR A 219 17.84 17.18 44.41
C THR A 219 19.26 17.24 44.96
N VAL A 220 20.26 16.79 44.19
CA VAL A 220 21.69 16.90 44.51
C VAL A 220 22.43 17.42 43.28
N ALA A 221 23.33 18.39 43.48
CA ALA A 221 24.20 18.95 42.44
C ALA A 221 25.68 18.74 42.77
N GLY A 222 26.55 18.79 41.77
CA GLY A 222 27.99 18.65 41.97
C GLY A 222 28.69 18.09 40.74
N GLY A 223 29.82 17.43 40.98
CA GLY A 223 30.65 16.84 39.92
C GLY A 223 31.99 17.54 39.78
N VAL A 224 32.81 17.00 38.88
CA VAL A 224 34.11 17.58 38.50
C VAL A 224 34.25 17.54 36.99
N GLU A 225 34.98 18.51 36.43
CA GLU A 225 35.30 18.55 35.02
C GLU A 225 36.81 18.63 34.84
N ASN A 226 37.37 17.76 33.99
CA ASN A 226 38.78 17.77 33.62
C ASN A 226 39.71 17.77 34.86
N GLU A 227 39.44 16.89 35.81
CA GLU A 227 40.25 16.73 37.02
C GLU A 227 41.14 15.48 36.94
N ARG A 228 42.29 15.52 37.60
CA ARG A 228 43.18 14.34 37.69
C ARG A 228 42.99 13.65 39.02
N ALA A 229 42.99 12.32 39.00
CA ALA A 229 43.14 11.55 40.22
C ALA A 229 44.50 11.85 40.87
N ASP A 230 44.55 11.82 42.19
CA ASP A 230 45.79 12.03 42.95
C ASP A 230 46.78 10.85 42.74
N ARG A 231 47.95 10.94 43.40
CA ARG A 231 49.01 9.91 43.30
C ARG A 231 48.58 8.53 43.81
N ASP A 232 47.55 8.47 44.63
CA ASP A 232 46.99 7.23 45.18
C ASP A 232 45.78 6.74 44.35
N GLY A 233 45.40 7.46 43.30
CA GLY A 233 44.26 7.15 42.44
C GLY A 233 42.93 7.70 42.96
N HIS A 234 42.91 8.66 43.88
CA HIS A 234 41.68 9.23 44.39
C HIS A 234 41.25 10.48 43.62
N LEU A 235 39.95 10.54 43.32
CA LEU A 235 39.25 11.69 42.79
C LEU A 235 38.30 12.22 43.87
N PHE A 236 38.27 13.54 44.06
CA PHE A 236 37.46 14.21 45.06
C PHE A 236 36.27 14.87 44.38
N VAL A 237 35.09 14.25 44.46
CA VAL A 237 33.89 14.70 43.77
C VAL A 237 32.99 15.45 44.74
N PRO A 238 32.80 16.78 44.60
CA PRO A 238 31.89 17.52 45.46
C PRO A 238 30.44 17.18 45.12
N VAL A 239 29.62 17.01 46.15
CA VAL A 239 28.19 16.74 46.08
C VAL A 239 27.46 17.63 47.08
N ARG A 240 26.34 18.22 46.67
CA ARG A 240 25.59 19.21 47.43
C ARG A 240 24.10 18.91 47.38
N PRO A 241 23.45 18.55 48.51
CA PRO A 241 22.01 18.40 48.54
C PRO A 241 21.32 19.78 48.46
N LEU A 242 20.34 19.88 47.58
CA LEU A 242 19.53 21.08 47.32
C LEU A 242 18.14 20.98 47.97
N THR A 243 17.71 19.78 48.33
CA THR A 243 16.42 19.52 48.98
C THR A 243 16.61 18.62 50.20
N GLY A 244 15.66 18.64 51.14
CA GLY A 244 15.74 17.87 52.37
C GLY A 244 15.31 16.42 52.18
N GLY A 245 15.80 15.53 53.05
CA GLY A 245 15.55 14.10 53.03
C GLY A 245 16.70 13.27 52.45
N ALA A 246 16.44 11.97 52.30
CA ALA A 246 17.37 11.01 51.74
C ALA A 246 17.28 10.98 50.22
N HIS A 247 18.40 11.24 49.54
CA HIS A 247 18.52 11.27 48.09
C HIS A 247 19.51 10.21 47.61
N ALA A 248 19.14 9.47 46.57
CA ALA A 248 20.09 8.60 45.89
C ALA A 248 20.93 9.44 44.91
N VAL A 249 22.24 9.23 44.95
CA VAL A 249 23.23 9.94 44.13
C VAL A 249 23.92 8.92 43.23
N GLU A 250 23.94 9.17 41.93
CA GLU A 250 24.69 8.41 40.93
C GLU A 250 25.83 9.28 40.37
N LEU A 251 27.06 8.78 40.43
CA LEU A 251 28.23 9.40 39.79
C LEU A 251 28.52 8.72 38.45
N SER A 252 28.53 9.52 37.38
CA SER A 252 28.71 9.07 35.99
C SER A 252 29.97 9.69 35.38
N PHE A 253 30.92 8.86 34.93
CA PHE A 253 32.16 9.34 34.30
C PHE A 253 31.94 9.71 32.82
N VAL A 254 32.32 10.92 32.38
CA VAL A 254 32.15 11.40 30.99
C VAL A 254 33.52 11.57 30.29
N PRO A 255 33.62 11.47 28.94
CA PRO A 255 32.55 11.50 27.91
C PRO A 255 31.73 10.22 27.74
N ASP A 256 32.19 9.08 28.29
CA ASP A 256 31.62 7.75 28.03
C ASP A 256 31.04 7.07 29.29
N PRO A 257 29.92 7.57 29.86
CA PRO A 257 29.32 7.06 31.11
C PRO A 257 28.71 5.65 30.98
N LEU A 258 28.62 5.15 29.74
CA LEU A 258 28.18 3.79 29.45
C LEU A 258 29.35 2.80 29.40
N LEU A 259 30.59 3.29 29.37
CA LEU A 259 31.80 2.46 29.32
C LEU A 259 32.53 2.42 30.66
N SER A 260 32.18 3.30 31.60
CA SER A 260 32.82 3.46 32.90
C SER A 260 31.88 3.11 34.05
N THR A 261 32.41 3.03 35.26
CA THR A 261 31.63 2.70 36.45
C THR A 261 30.60 3.78 36.75
N ARG A 262 29.40 3.35 37.17
CA ARG A 262 28.39 4.23 37.76
C ARG A 262 28.32 3.94 39.25
N LEU A 263 28.60 4.94 40.07
CA LEU A 263 28.67 4.78 41.51
C LEU A 263 27.41 5.29 42.17
N ARG A 264 26.75 4.46 42.98
CA ARG A 264 25.55 4.84 43.70
C ARG A 264 25.82 4.90 45.20
N PHE A 265 25.32 5.95 45.83
CA PHE A 265 25.29 6.08 47.29
C PHE A 265 24.14 7.00 47.70
N THR A 266 23.81 7.02 48.99
CA THR A 266 22.73 7.85 49.53
C THR A 266 23.31 8.98 50.36
N ILE A 267 22.72 10.17 50.23
CA ILE A 267 22.99 11.32 51.09
C ILE A 267 21.69 11.70 51.80
N ASP A 268 21.74 11.91 53.12
CA ASP A 268 20.61 12.42 53.89
C ASP A 268 20.87 13.87 54.30
N ALA A 269 19.91 14.75 54.01
CA ALA A 269 19.98 16.17 54.28
C ALA A 269 18.87 16.64 55.22
N ASP A 270 19.24 17.38 56.26
CA ASP A 270 18.31 17.96 57.22
C ASP A 270 17.52 19.10 56.56
N ALA A 271 16.19 18.99 56.62
CA ALA A 271 15.29 20.04 56.17
C ALA A 271 15.15 21.06 57.30
N ASP A 272 16.06 22.03 57.40
CA ASP A 272 15.85 23.15 58.34
C ASP A 272 14.56 23.89 57.92
N PRO A 273 13.49 23.89 58.75
CA PRO A 273 12.21 24.47 58.39
C PRO A 273 12.24 26.01 58.23
N ARG A 274 13.39 26.66 58.50
CA ARG A 274 13.58 28.11 58.33
C ARG A 274 14.41 28.49 57.10
N ALA A 275 15.09 27.54 56.45
CA ALA A 275 15.83 27.81 55.23
C ALA A 275 14.86 27.78 54.03
N THR A 276 14.40 28.94 53.58
CA THR A 276 13.64 29.02 52.32
C THR A 276 14.51 28.57 51.16
N ALA A 277 13.96 27.83 50.19
CA ALA A 277 14.66 27.39 48.98
C ALA A 277 15.44 28.51 48.25
N ALA A 278 15.02 29.77 48.45
CA ALA A 278 15.69 30.96 47.95
C ALA A 278 17.09 31.22 48.56
N GLU A 279 17.34 30.87 49.83
CA GLU A 279 18.66 31.03 50.47
C GLU A 279 19.63 29.91 50.06
N ALA A 280 19.14 28.69 49.83
CA ALA A 280 19.92 27.58 49.27
C ALA A 280 20.36 27.83 47.82
N THR A 281 19.61 28.66 47.07
CA THR A 281 19.95 29.08 45.70
C THR A 281 20.84 30.33 45.69
N ALA A 282 20.82 31.15 46.75
CA ALA A 282 21.61 32.38 46.84
C ALA A 282 23.08 32.16 47.24
N ALA A 283 23.40 31.05 47.92
CA ALA A 283 24.78 30.63 48.24
C ALA A 283 25.46 29.85 47.09
N ILE A 284 24.94 29.98 45.87
CA ILE A 284 25.67 29.66 44.65
C ILE A 284 26.72 30.77 44.47
N GLU A 285 27.91 30.61 45.05
CA GLU A 285 29.09 31.25 44.47
C GLU A 285 29.28 30.64 43.08
N PRO A 286 29.04 31.40 42.02
CA PRO A 286 29.36 30.96 40.69
C PRO A 286 30.88 31.06 40.55
N GLY A 287 31.54 29.93 40.29
CA GLY A 287 32.66 29.97 39.35
C GLY A 287 32.21 30.78 38.12
N PRO A 288 33.09 31.63 37.57
CA PRO A 288 32.75 32.91 36.95
C PRO A 288 31.47 32.87 36.14
N ARG A 289 30.49 33.64 36.61
CA ARG A 289 29.23 33.98 35.94
C ARG A 289 29.51 34.47 34.53
N GLU A 290 29.40 33.56 33.58
CA GLU A 290 29.14 33.85 32.17
C GLU A 290 28.10 32.87 31.61
N ILE A 291 27.05 32.54 32.38
CA ILE A 291 25.92 31.72 31.91
C ILE A 291 24.60 32.44 32.23
N ALA A 292 24.49 33.64 31.66
CA ALA A 292 23.22 34.26 31.30
C ALA A 292 23.42 35.04 29.98
N ARG A 293 24.28 34.49 29.11
CA ARG A 293 24.12 34.65 27.67
C ARG A 293 23.21 33.53 27.22
N GLU A 294 22.42 33.76 26.17
CA GLU A 294 21.87 32.70 25.33
C GLU A 294 22.96 31.63 25.14
N VAL A 295 22.93 30.53 25.89
CA VAL A 295 23.80 29.40 25.60
C VAL A 295 23.11 28.68 24.47
N VAL A 296 23.26 29.26 23.27
CA VAL A 296 23.27 28.47 22.05
C VAL A 296 24.42 27.50 22.26
N GLY A 297 24.10 26.27 22.67
CA GLY A 297 25.05 25.18 22.71
C GLY A 297 25.64 25.00 21.33
N ASP A 298 26.88 24.50 21.25
CA ASP A 298 27.46 24.15 19.95
C ASP A 298 26.49 23.22 19.22
N SER A 299 25.95 23.68 18.09
CA SER A 299 25.01 22.96 17.25
C SER A 299 25.47 21.53 16.96
N ALA A 300 26.78 21.30 16.79
CA ALA A 300 27.31 19.96 16.55
C ALA A 300 27.14 19.04 17.77
N LEU A 301 27.34 19.56 18.98
CA LEU A 301 27.15 18.82 20.22
C LEU A 301 25.66 18.57 20.49
N VAL A 302 24.78 19.54 20.22
CA VAL A 302 23.33 19.38 20.38
C VAL A 302 22.79 18.35 19.38
N GLN A 303 23.25 18.36 18.14
CA GLN A 303 22.91 17.33 17.14
C GLN A 303 23.39 15.94 17.58
N ALA A 304 24.63 15.82 18.09
CA ALA A 304 25.16 14.56 18.60
C ALA A 304 24.36 14.05 19.81
N LEU A 305 23.89 14.96 20.67
CA LEU A 305 23.00 14.65 21.79
C LEU A 305 21.66 14.08 21.29
N VAL A 306 20.99 14.74 20.33
CA VAL A 306 19.74 14.24 19.73
C VAL A 306 19.91 12.81 19.19
N GLU A 307 20.95 12.58 18.40
CA GLU A 307 21.24 11.25 17.83
C GLU A 307 21.54 10.20 18.90
N ARG A 308 22.20 10.59 19.99
CA ARG A 308 22.49 9.67 21.11
C ARG A 308 21.21 9.34 21.88
N LEU A 309 20.36 10.34 22.14
CA LEU A 309 19.09 10.14 22.83
C LEU A 309 18.13 9.29 22.01
N ARG A 310 18.02 9.52 20.69
CA ARG A 310 17.15 8.75 19.78
C ARG A 310 17.42 7.23 19.79
N ARG A 311 18.65 6.82 20.11
CA ARG A 311 19.05 5.39 20.17
C ARG A 311 18.61 4.69 21.45
N LEU A 312 18.06 5.40 22.43
CA LEU A 312 17.57 4.80 23.66
C LEU A 312 16.19 4.16 23.41
N PRO A 313 15.97 2.91 23.84
CA PRO A 313 14.72 2.20 23.59
C PRO A 313 13.52 2.79 24.33
N VAL A 314 13.75 3.60 25.38
CA VAL A 314 12.69 4.21 26.21
C VAL A 314 11.73 5.10 25.40
N TRP A 315 12.18 5.66 24.28
CA TRP A 315 11.36 6.56 23.44
C TRP A 315 10.43 5.81 22.48
N ALA A 316 10.67 4.52 22.22
CA ALA A 316 9.80 3.73 21.36
C ALA A 316 8.43 3.48 22.02
N ASP A 317 8.40 3.43 23.36
CA ASP A 317 7.20 3.14 24.13
C ASP A 317 6.43 4.41 24.56
N ASP A 318 7.06 5.59 24.53
CA ASP A 318 6.42 6.88 24.86
C ASP A 318 6.91 8.03 23.94
N PRO A 319 6.31 8.17 22.74
CA PRO A 319 6.71 9.20 21.78
C PRO A 319 6.29 10.62 22.20
N ALA A 320 5.33 10.76 23.13
CA ALA A 320 4.93 12.06 23.66
C ALA A 320 6.01 12.60 24.61
N GLN A 321 6.55 11.75 25.49
CA GLN A 321 7.68 12.11 26.36
C GLN A 321 8.93 12.47 25.56
N TRP A 322 9.18 11.78 24.44
CA TRP A 322 10.25 12.11 23.51
C TRP A 322 10.09 13.51 22.91
N LEU A 323 8.90 13.88 22.46
CA LEU A 323 8.63 15.24 21.99
C LEU A 323 8.87 16.27 23.09
N THR A 324 8.35 16.05 24.31
CA THR A 324 8.55 16.97 25.44
C THR A 324 10.04 17.20 25.73
N LEU A 325 10.83 16.13 25.76
CA LEU A 325 12.29 16.25 25.95
C LEU A 325 12.94 17.09 24.85
N LEU A 326 12.61 16.80 23.58
CA LEU A 326 13.15 17.54 22.46
C LEU A 326 12.73 19.01 22.47
N GLN A 327 11.45 19.29 22.72
CA GLN A 327 10.88 20.63 22.66
C GLN A 327 11.29 21.52 23.84
N ASP A 328 11.26 20.98 25.06
CA ASP A 328 11.44 21.79 26.28
C ASP A 328 12.91 21.86 26.72
N HIS A 329 13.74 20.88 26.31
CA HIS A 329 15.11 20.77 26.80
C HIS A 329 16.19 20.80 25.71
N VAL A 330 15.90 20.32 24.50
CA VAL A 330 16.92 20.25 23.44
C VAL A 330 16.82 21.41 22.46
N LEU A 331 15.62 21.73 21.96
CA LEU A 331 15.39 22.84 21.04
C LEU A 331 15.88 24.18 21.60
N PRO A 332 15.69 24.53 22.90
CA PRO A 332 16.20 25.78 23.45
C PRO A 332 17.73 25.90 23.44
N LEU A 333 18.46 24.79 23.35
CA LEU A 333 19.93 24.78 23.28
C LEU A 333 20.44 25.15 21.88
N ALA A 334 19.64 24.94 20.83
CA ALA A 334 19.99 25.29 19.46
C ALA A 334 18.72 25.64 18.65
N PRO A 335 18.04 26.76 18.98
CA PRO A 335 16.69 27.06 18.48
C PRO A 335 16.63 27.32 16.98
N ASP A 336 17.73 27.79 16.40
CA ASP A 336 17.85 28.08 14.96
C ASP A 336 18.46 26.93 14.15
N ASP A 337 18.93 25.87 14.81
CA ASP A 337 19.58 24.76 14.12
C ASP A 337 18.56 23.94 13.31
N PRO A 338 18.73 23.84 11.98
CA PRO A 338 17.74 23.18 11.13
C PRO A 338 17.65 21.66 11.37
N ARG A 339 18.71 21.00 11.86
CA ARG A 339 18.66 19.56 12.17
C ARG A 339 17.90 19.31 13.47
N VAL A 340 18.13 20.16 14.48
CA VAL A 340 17.40 20.07 15.75
C VAL A 340 15.91 20.36 15.52
N ARG A 341 15.57 21.42 14.77
CA ARG A 341 14.18 21.74 14.40
C ARG A 341 13.51 20.61 13.61
N SER A 342 14.21 20.04 12.62
CA SER A 342 13.71 18.89 11.84
C SER A 342 13.46 17.67 12.72
N ALA A 343 14.35 17.36 13.67
CA ALA A 343 14.15 16.24 14.61
C ALA A 343 12.96 16.45 15.56
N VAL A 344 12.77 17.69 16.06
CA VAL A 344 11.60 18.01 16.90
C VAL A 344 10.32 17.96 16.08
N ALA A 345 10.35 18.44 14.83
CA ALA A 345 9.20 18.36 13.91
C ALA A 345 8.85 16.91 13.53
N GLU A 346 9.84 16.03 13.38
CA GLU A 346 9.63 14.60 13.17
C GLU A 346 8.90 13.96 14.35
N ALA A 347 9.38 14.19 15.58
CA ALA A 347 8.72 13.69 16.80
C ALA A 347 7.30 14.26 16.97
N ALA A 348 7.10 15.54 16.68
CA ALA A 348 5.79 16.17 16.72
C ALA A 348 4.83 15.57 15.68
N TYR A 349 5.34 15.26 14.49
CA TYR A 349 4.57 14.62 13.44
C TYR A 349 4.13 13.20 13.82
N GLU A 350 5.01 12.40 14.43
CA GLU A 350 4.73 11.01 14.85
C GLU A 350 3.56 10.91 15.85
N ILE A 351 3.37 11.92 16.71
CA ILE A 351 2.26 11.95 17.67
C ILE A 351 1.05 12.79 17.22
N GLY A 352 1.07 13.35 16.00
CA GLY A 352 -0.02 14.16 15.47
C GLY A 352 -0.09 15.61 15.99
N ALA A 353 0.98 16.14 16.58
CA ALA A 353 1.09 17.53 17.02
C ALA A 353 1.34 18.49 15.83
N HIS A 354 0.38 18.59 14.91
CA HIS A 354 0.52 19.27 13.62
C HIS A 354 0.85 20.78 13.72
N GLU A 355 0.33 21.49 14.73
CA GLU A 355 0.66 22.90 14.98
C GLU A 355 2.16 23.11 15.21
N THR A 356 2.76 22.25 16.03
CA THR A 356 4.19 22.30 16.34
C THR A 356 5.04 22.03 15.10
N VAL A 357 4.63 21.07 14.26
CA VAL A 357 5.30 20.81 12.97
C VAL A 357 5.27 22.05 12.08
N ILE A 358 4.11 22.71 11.97
CA ILE A 358 3.94 23.91 11.15
C ILE A 358 4.83 25.04 11.66
N ALA A 359 4.87 25.29 12.97
CA ALA A 359 5.68 26.36 13.57
C ALA A 359 7.18 26.11 13.40
N LEU A 360 7.63 24.85 13.53
CA LEU A 360 9.05 24.50 13.42
C LEU A 360 9.54 24.54 11.98
N LEU A 361 8.69 24.19 11.01
CA LEU A 361 8.98 24.09 9.57
C LEU A 361 8.32 25.23 8.76
N ASP A 362 8.32 26.43 9.31
CA ASP A 362 7.84 27.65 8.63
C ASP A 362 8.73 28.01 7.43
N ASP A 363 10.05 28.01 7.61
CA ASP A 363 11.03 28.46 6.62
C ASP A 363 11.46 27.33 5.65
N PRO A 364 11.02 27.36 4.37
CA PRO A 364 11.34 26.31 3.39
C PRO A 364 12.83 26.22 3.06
N SER A 365 13.58 27.32 3.21
CA SER A 365 15.03 27.34 2.92
C SER A 365 15.86 26.48 3.87
N ARG A 366 15.25 26.04 4.98
CA ARG A 366 15.88 25.22 6.02
C ARG A 366 15.46 23.76 6.00
N PHE A 367 14.65 23.34 5.04
CA PHE A 367 14.13 21.98 5.00
C PHE A 367 15.24 20.93 4.87
N ARG A 368 15.05 19.84 5.62
CA ARG A 368 15.76 18.58 5.46
C ARG A 368 14.88 17.58 4.73
N THR A 369 15.47 16.46 4.32
CA THR A 369 14.75 15.36 3.67
C THR A 369 13.55 14.93 4.52
N GLY A 370 12.36 14.97 3.93
CA GLY A 370 11.08 14.63 4.57
C GLY A 370 10.39 15.78 5.30
N ASP A 371 11.03 16.94 5.52
CA ASP A 371 10.40 18.08 6.22
C ASP A 371 9.26 18.69 5.40
N ALA A 372 9.48 18.90 4.10
CA ALA A 372 8.45 19.42 3.20
C ALA A 372 7.18 18.53 3.22
N LEU A 373 7.35 17.21 3.24
CA LEU A 373 6.25 16.24 3.35
C LEU A 373 5.52 16.38 4.68
N ARG A 374 6.24 16.37 5.81
CA ARG A 374 5.63 16.52 7.15
C ARG A 374 4.88 17.84 7.26
N ARG A 375 5.45 18.93 6.73
CA ARG A 375 4.85 20.26 6.73
C ARG A 375 3.60 20.35 5.86
N LEU A 376 3.60 19.67 4.70
CA LEU A 376 2.45 19.56 3.81
C LEU A 376 1.30 18.81 4.51
N VAL A 377 1.58 17.60 5.01
CA VAL A 377 0.58 16.77 5.67
C VAL A 377 0.02 17.47 6.91
N ALA A 378 0.87 18.05 7.76
CA ALA A 378 0.44 18.78 8.94
C ALA A 378 -0.42 20.01 8.59
N GLY A 379 -0.02 20.80 7.59
CA GLY A 379 -0.76 21.97 7.13
C GLY A 379 -2.16 21.62 6.64
N LEU A 380 -2.27 20.57 5.83
CA LEU A 380 -3.53 20.10 5.27
C LEU A 380 -4.45 19.45 6.31
N ARG A 381 -3.91 18.66 7.24
CA ARG A 381 -4.69 18.05 8.34
C ARG A 381 -5.18 19.10 9.34
N TYR A 382 -4.36 20.11 9.63
CA TYR A 382 -4.71 21.18 10.58
C TYR A 382 -5.55 22.30 9.93
N GLY A 383 -5.77 22.26 8.61
CA GLY A 383 -6.62 23.22 7.90
C GLY A 383 -6.00 24.62 7.75
N MET A 384 -4.67 24.73 7.84
CA MET A 384 -3.96 26.00 7.65
C MET A 384 -3.74 26.31 6.16
N PRO A 385 -3.73 27.59 5.75
CA PRO A 385 -3.33 27.98 4.40
C PRO A 385 -1.95 27.39 4.08
N THR A 386 -1.92 26.47 3.11
CA THR A 386 -0.73 25.70 2.77
C THR A 386 -0.51 25.81 1.27
N ASP A 387 0.65 26.32 0.85
CA ASP A 387 1.04 26.32 -0.57
C ASP A 387 1.46 24.91 -0.98
N VAL A 388 0.46 24.12 -1.37
CA VAL A 388 0.63 22.71 -1.75
C VAL A 388 1.65 22.57 -2.89
N ARG A 389 1.62 23.45 -3.90
CA ARG A 389 2.56 23.37 -5.03
C ARG A 389 3.98 23.67 -4.61
N ALA A 390 4.20 24.69 -3.78
CA ALA A 390 5.54 25.00 -3.30
C ALA A 390 6.11 23.83 -2.48
N LEU A 391 5.33 23.29 -1.54
CA LEU A 391 5.81 22.18 -0.71
C LEU A 391 6.04 20.89 -1.51
N LEU A 392 5.17 20.54 -2.45
CA LEU A 392 5.38 19.37 -3.30
C LEU A 392 6.67 19.48 -4.14
N ARG A 393 7.05 20.69 -4.60
CA ARG A 393 8.34 20.89 -5.31
C ARG A 393 9.57 20.70 -4.43
N GLU A 394 9.44 20.95 -3.14
CA GLU A 394 10.51 20.74 -2.16
C GLU A 394 10.58 19.28 -1.65
N ILE A 395 9.60 18.44 -2.00
CA ILE A 395 9.63 17.01 -1.68
C ILE A 395 10.53 16.31 -2.70
N ASP A 396 11.59 15.69 -2.18
CA ASP A 396 12.43 14.78 -2.95
C ASP A 396 11.66 13.47 -3.19
N PHE A 397 11.07 13.33 -4.38
CA PHE A 397 10.32 12.14 -4.80
C PHE A 397 11.20 10.97 -5.23
N ASP A 398 12.52 11.17 -5.43
CA ASP A 398 13.46 10.07 -5.70
C ASP A 398 13.66 9.20 -4.44
N VAL A 399 13.30 9.73 -3.26
CA VAL A 399 13.29 8.99 -2.01
C VAL A 399 11.96 8.23 -1.87
N ASP A 400 11.99 6.92 -2.15
CA ASP A 400 10.83 6.00 -2.05
C ASP A 400 9.99 6.16 -0.78
N ARG A 401 10.65 6.44 0.36
CA ARG A 401 9.97 6.65 1.64
C ARG A 401 9.04 7.87 1.63
N ASN A 402 9.38 8.93 0.90
CA ASN A 402 8.54 10.13 0.81
C ASN A 402 7.30 9.87 -0.04
N VAL A 403 7.45 9.16 -1.17
CA VAL A 403 6.32 8.75 -2.02
C VAL A 403 5.39 7.83 -1.25
N ALA A 404 5.92 6.79 -0.60
CA ALA A 404 5.13 5.86 0.21
C ALA A 404 4.45 6.60 1.39
N GLY A 405 5.17 7.48 2.07
CA GLY A 405 4.62 8.27 3.17
C GLY A 405 3.49 9.19 2.73
N LEU A 406 3.57 9.81 1.56
CA LEU A 406 2.48 10.62 1.02
C LEU A 406 1.30 9.74 0.58
N ALA A 407 1.56 8.61 -0.09
CA ALA A 407 0.54 7.65 -0.51
C ALA A 407 -0.25 7.08 0.67
N ASP A 408 0.39 6.81 1.81
CA ASP A 408 -0.26 6.30 3.02
C ASP A 408 -1.14 7.37 3.70
N GLN A 409 -0.76 8.64 3.57
CA GLN A 409 -1.47 9.76 4.20
C GLN A 409 -2.64 10.26 3.36
N LEU A 410 -2.52 10.25 2.04
CA LEU A 410 -3.50 10.84 1.11
C LEU A 410 -4.94 10.30 1.33
N PRO A 411 -5.18 8.98 1.49
CA PRO A 411 -6.51 8.44 1.75
C PRO A 411 -7.11 8.85 3.09
N GLN A 412 -6.31 9.41 4.00
CA GLN A 412 -6.77 9.86 5.32
C GLN A 412 -7.03 11.38 5.36
N MET A 413 -6.73 12.10 4.27
CA MET A 413 -6.91 13.54 4.19
C MET A 413 -8.36 13.94 3.85
N PRO A 414 -8.77 15.20 4.15
CA PRO A 414 -10.02 15.76 3.66
C PRO A 414 -10.07 15.84 2.12
N ASP A 415 -11.25 15.75 1.51
CA ASP A 415 -11.42 15.75 0.05
C ASP A 415 -10.83 17.01 -0.62
N GLY A 416 -10.95 18.17 0.04
CA GLY A 416 -10.35 19.41 -0.46
C GLY A 416 -8.82 19.38 -0.52
N ALA A 417 -8.17 18.68 0.41
CA ALA A 417 -6.72 18.49 0.41
C ALA A 417 -6.27 17.48 -0.65
N ILE A 418 -7.00 16.36 -0.78
CA ILE A 418 -6.79 15.36 -1.84
C ILE A 418 -6.86 16.04 -3.21
N ARG A 419 -7.89 16.86 -3.44
CA ARG A 419 -8.05 17.64 -4.68
C ARG A 419 -6.84 18.52 -4.97
N GLN A 420 -6.39 19.31 -4.00
CA GLN A 420 -5.26 20.24 -4.19
C GLN A 420 -3.96 19.50 -4.52
N ILE A 421 -3.71 18.35 -3.87
CA ILE A 421 -2.54 17.52 -4.17
C ILE A 421 -2.67 16.91 -5.56
N ALA A 422 -3.80 16.27 -5.87
CA ALA A 422 -4.00 15.64 -7.18
C ALA A 422 -3.86 16.64 -8.34
N GLU A 423 -4.48 17.82 -8.24
CA GLU A 423 -4.32 18.90 -9.24
C GLU A 423 -2.86 19.33 -9.37
N ALA A 424 -2.12 19.47 -8.27
CA ALA A 424 -0.72 19.88 -8.31
C ALA A 424 0.19 18.83 -8.95
N VAL A 425 0.01 17.55 -8.62
CA VAL A 425 0.83 16.46 -9.18
C VAL A 425 0.52 16.30 -10.68
N LEU A 426 -0.76 16.36 -11.10
CA LEU A 426 -1.16 16.34 -12.51
C LEU A 426 -0.65 17.54 -13.32
N ASP A 427 -0.39 18.68 -12.67
CA ASP A 427 0.20 19.86 -13.30
C ASP A 427 1.73 19.77 -13.42
N GLY A 428 2.30 18.57 -13.32
CA GLY A 428 3.72 18.29 -13.55
C GLY A 428 4.64 18.68 -12.39
N VAL A 429 4.12 18.78 -11.17
CA VAL A 429 4.95 19.01 -9.98
C VAL A 429 5.73 17.77 -9.57
N ALA A 430 5.28 16.57 -9.96
CA ALA A 430 6.02 15.31 -9.80
C ALA A 430 6.08 14.55 -11.13
N GLY A 431 7.01 13.58 -11.24
CA GLY A 431 7.13 12.74 -12.43
C GLY A 431 5.98 11.72 -12.59
N GLU A 432 5.85 11.16 -13.78
CA GLU A 432 4.80 10.18 -14.14
C GLU A 432 4.77 8.97 -13.20
N GLU A 433 5.92 8.43 -12.83
CA GLU A 433 6.03 7.30 -11.88
C GLU A 433 5.44 7.61 -10.49
N VAL A 434 5.38 8.88 -10.10
CA VAL A 434 4.81 9.31 -8.81
C VAL A 434 3.28 9.39 -8.89
N LEU A 435 2.72 9.80 -10.03
CA LEU A 435 1.27 9.85 -10.26
C LEU A 435 0.65 8.46 -10.04
N ASP A 436 1.24 7.43 -10.64
CA ASP A 436 0.77 6.05 -10.57
C ASP A 436 0.82 5.44 -9.17
N ARG A 437 1.62 6.02 -8.26
CA ARG A 437 1.70 5.55 -6.86
C ARG A 437 0.77 6.32 -5.94
N LEU A 438 0.57 7.62 -6.18
CA LEU A 438 -0.19 8.49 -5.28
C LEU A 438 -1.69 8.49 -5.54
N LEU A 439 -2.11 8.46 -6.81
CA LEU A 439 -3.49 8.71 -7.20
C LEU A 439 -4.43 7.50 -7.12
N PRO A 440 -4.02 6.25 -7.40
CA PRO A 440 -4.93 5.10 -7.34
C PRO A 440 -5.66 4.93 -5.99
N PRO A 441 -5.01 5.10 -4.82
CA PRO A 441 -5.68 4.94 -3.52
C PRO A 441 -6.80 5.95 -3.23
N VAL A 442 -6.81 7.09 -3.91
CA VAL A 442 -7.78 8.18 -3.67
C VAL A 442 -8.74 8.41 -4.82
N PHE A 443 -8.56 7.70 -5.94
CA PHE A 443 -9.35 7.86 -7.16
C PHE A 443 -10.86 7.87 -6.90
N GLN A 444 -11.36 6.95 -6.08
CA GLN A 444 -12.79 6.85 -5.76
C GLN A 444 -13.36 8.07 -5.02
N ARG A 445 -12.51 8.88 -4.38
CA ARG A 445 -12.90 10.07 -3.62
C ARG A 445 -12.80 11.36 -4.43
N LEU A 446 -12.21 11.32 -5.62
CA LEU A 446 -12.11 12.49 -6.49
C LEU A 446 -13.50 12.88 -7.02
N ARG A 447 -13.65 14.15 -7.41
CA ARG A 447 -14.79 14.58 -8.23
C ARG A 447 -14.64 14.08 -9.65
N ASP A 448 -15.74 13.95 -10.38
CA ASP A 448 -15.74 13.33 -11.72
C ASP A 448 -14.82 14.03 -12.72
N ASP A 449 -14.76 15.37 -12.70
CA ASP A 449 -13.87 16.17 -13.54
C ASP A 449 -12.39 15.83 -13.31
N LEU A 450 -12.00 15.73 -12.05
CA LEU A 450 -10.63 15.41 -11.67
C LEU A 450 -10.31 13.93 -11.83
N ALA A 451 -11.27 13.04 -11.51
CA ALA A 451 -11.13 11.60 -11.72
C ALA A 451 -10.88 11.27 -13.19
N LEU A 452 -11.65 11.89 -14.10
CA LEU A 452 -11.44 11.75 -15.54
C LEU A 452 -10.03 12.19 -15.96
N ARG A 453 -9.57 13.34 -15.45
CA ARG A 453 -8.22 13.82 -15.74
C ARG A 453 -7.14 12.87 -15.22
N VAL A 454 -7.32 12.31 -14.02
CA VAL A 454 -6.40 11.28 -13.47
C VAL A 454 -6.37 10.05 -14.37
N ALA A 455 -7.54 9.57 -14.76
CA ALA A 455 -7.65 8.39 -15.60
C ALA A 455 -6.94 8.59 -16.96
N ARG A 456 -7.11 9.76 -17.58
CA ARG A 456 -6.42 10.15 -18.84
C ARG A 456 -4.90 10.10 -18.74
N GLU A 457 -4.34 10.64 -17.67
CA GLU A 457 -2.88 10.74 -17.52
C GLU A 457 -2.23 9.43 -17.06
N CYS A 458 -2.95 8.60 -16.27
CA CYS A 458 -2.38 7.39 -15.69
C CYS A 458 -2.74 6.09 -16.44
N ALA A 459 -3.86 6.04 -17.17
CA ALA A 459 -4.27 4.84 -17.91
C ALA A 459 -3.24 4.39 -18.98
N PRO A 460 -2.51 5.25 -19.71
CA PRO A 460 -1.54 4.80 -20.71
C PRO A 460 -0.43 3.90 -20.15
N ALA A 461 -0.09 4.00 -18.86
CA ALA A 461 0.93 3.18 -18.21
C ALA A 461 0.39 1.81 -17.74
N ASP A 462 -0.87 1.74 -17.30
CA ASP A 462 -1.55 0.52 -16.86
C ASP A 462 -3.05 0.54 -17.25
N PRO A 463 -3.39 0.33 -18.54
CA PRO A 463 -4.76 0.46 -19.04
C PRO A 463 -5.74 -0.49 -18.33
N ALA A 464 -5.32 -1.72 -18.08
CA ALA A 464 -6.14 -2.75 -17.43
C ALA A 464 -6.42 -2.41 -15.96
N GLY A 465 -5.40 -2.00 -15.20
CA GLY A 465 -5.59 -1.63 -13.80
C GLY A 465 -6.44 -0.38 -13.61
N TRP A 466 -6.36 0.59 -14.53
CA TRP A 466 -7.20 1.78 -14.49
C TRP A 466 -8.62 1.52 -15.00
N LEU A 467 -8.81 0.57 -15.91
CA LEU A 467 -10.13 0.10 -16.33
C LEU A 467 -10.94 -0.42 -15.15
N ASP A 468 -10.40 -1.38 -14.37
CA ASP A 468 -11.10 -1.91 -13.19
C ASP A 468 -11.52 -0.81 -12.22
N ARG A 469 -10.64 0.17 -11.97
CA ARG A 469 -10.93 1.30 -11.06
C ARG A 469 -12.02 2.21 -11.60
N ALA A 470 -12.02 2.47 -12.91
CA ALA A 470 -13.04 3.29 -13.56
C ALA A 470 -14.41 2.58 -13.51
N LEU A 471 -14.44 1.28 -13.79
CA LEU A 471 -15.67 0.48 -13.72
C LEU A 471 -16.21 0.37 -12.28
N ASP A 472 -15.35 0.24 -11.28
CA ASP A 472 -15.74 0.29 -9.87
C ASP A 472 -16.38 1.63 -9.48
N ARG A 473 -15.87 2.74 -10.06
CA ARG A 473 -16.39 4.08 -9.80
C ARG A 473 -17.74 4.31 -10.47
N TRP A 474 -17.84 3.91 -11.74
CA TRP A 474 -19.02 4.09 -12.56
C TRP A 474 -19.55 2.73 -13.00
N PRO A 475 -20.15 1.94 -12.09
CA PRO A 475 -20.57 0.56 -12.36
C PRO A 475 -21.83 0.46 -13.23
N ASP A 476 -22.55 1.57 -13.40
CA ASP A 476 -23.78 1.67 -14.19
C ASP A 476 -23.48 2.43 -15.49
N PRO A 477 -23.46 1.76 -16.66
CA PRO A 477 -23.20 2.39 -17.96
C PRO A 477 -24.04 3.64 -18.22
N HIS A 478 -25.33 3.60 -17.87
CA HIS A 478 -26.29 4.68 -18.12
C HIS A 478 -26.07 5.94 -17.27
N ARG A 479 -25.15 5.89 -16.30
CA ARG A 479 -24.84 7.00 -15.38
C ARG A 479 -23.40 7.51 -15.52
N VAL A 480 -22.65 6.95 -16.46
CA VAL A 480 -21.28 7.39 -16.75
C VAL A 480 -21.37 8.71 -17.54
N PRO A 481 -20.63 9.76 -17.16
CA PRO A 481 -20.55 10.97 -17.97
C PRO A 481 -19.96 10.67 -19.37
N ASP A 482 -20.49 11.28 -20.42
CA ASP A 482 -20.10 11.01 -21.82
C ASP A 482 -18.58 11.12 -22.04
N GLU A 483 -17.94 12.15 -21.50
CA GLU A 483 -16.49 12.35 -21.62
C GLU A 483 -15.68 11.21 -20.98
N VAL A 484 -16.22 10.60 -19.92
CA VAL A 484 -15.62 9.44 -19.23
C VAL A 484 -15.83 8.18 -20.05
N LEU A 485 -17.02 8.00 -20.59
CA LEU A 485 -17.38 6.84 -21.42
C LEU A 485 -16.49 6.77 -22.67
N ILE A 486 -16.32 7.88 -23.37
CA ILE A 486 -15.44 8.00 -24.54
C ILE A 486 -14.00 7.68 -24.16
N GLU A 487 -13.54 8.20 -23.03
CA GLU A 487 -12.17 8.00 -22.56
C GLU A 487 -11.88 6.52 -22.25
N ILE A 488 -12.72 5.87 -21.43
CA ILE A 488 -12.57 4.46 -21.06
C ILE A 488 -12.55 3.57 -22.31
N LEU A 489 -13.40 3.88 -23.29
CA LEU A 489 -13.49 3.13 -24.55
C LEU A 489 -12.35 3.41 -25.52
N SER A 490 -11.49 4.40 -25.26
CA SER A 490 -10.30 4.69 -26.07
C SER A 490 -9.06 3.91 -25.62
N TRP A 491 -9.06 3.38 -24.39
CA TRP A 491 -7.89 2.70 -23.83
C TRP A 491 -7.56 1.40 -24.58
N ASP A 492 -6.28 1.14 -24.78
CA ASP A 492 -5.80 -0.07 -25.45
C ASP A 492 -5.64 -1.18 -24.41
N VAL A 493 -6.62 -2.10 -24.35
CA VAL A 493 -6.69 -3.16 -23.32
C VAL A 493 -6.85 -4.50 -24.02
N ASP A 494 -6.10 -5.51 -23.57
CA ASP A 494 -6.14 -6.86 -24.14
C ASP A 494 -7.56 -7.45 -24.14
N ASP A 495 -7.89 -8.21 -25.18
CA ASP A 495 -9.23 -8.82 -25.40
C ASP A 495 -9.75 -9.67 -24.22
N ASP A 496 -8.86 -10.19 -23.37
CA ASP A 496 -9.23 -11.00 -22.20
C ASP A 496 -9.77 -10.16 -21.02
N VAL A 497 -9.51 -8.85 -20.99
CA VAL A 497 -9.89 -7.92 -19.89
C VAL A 497 -11.07 -7.02 -20.30
N THR A 498 -11.49 -7.06 -21.56
CA THR A 498 -12.49 -6.14 -22.14
C THR A 498 -13.93 -6.65 -22.06
N ALA A 499 -14.18 -7.89 -21.63
CA ALA A 499 -15.55 -8.40 -21.45
C ALA A 499 -16.47 -7.51 -20.58
N PRO A 500 -15.99 -6.87 -19.47
CA PRO A 500 -16.77 -5.93 -18.69
C PRO A 500 -17.15 -4.64 -19.43
N LEU A 501 -16.48 -4.30 -20.53
CA LEU A 501 -16.78 -3.10 -21.32
C LEU A 501 -18.01 -3.26 -22.23
N ALA A 502 -18.49 -4.49 -22.46
CA ALA A 502 -19.60 -4.73 -23.37
C ALA A 502 -20.85 -3.85 -23.10
N PRO A 503 -21.32 -3.69 -21.84
CA PRO A 503 -22.44 -2.78 -21.53
C PRO A 503 -22.14 -1.30 -21.81
N TYR A 504 -20.88 -0.88 -21.67
CA TYR A 504 -20.44 0.51 -21.90
C TYR A 504 -20.30 0.82 -23.39
N VAL A 505 -19.84 -0.14 -24.19
CA VAL A 505 -19.83 -0.03 -25.65
C VAL A 505 -21.25 0.12 -26.18
N LEU A 506 -22.20 -0.68 -25.65
CA LEU A 506 -23.60 -0.59 -26.06
C LEU A 506 -24.17 0.80 -25.75
N GLU A 507 -23.98 1.29 -24.52
CA GLU A 507 -24.43 2.62 -24.12
C GLU A 507 -23.82 3.73 -25.00
N ALA A 508 -22.52 3.65 -25.28
CA ALA A 508 -21.85 4.65 -26.12
C ALA A 508 -22.40 4.64 -27.55
N VAL A 509 -22.64 3.46 -28.11
CA VAL A 509 -23.26 3.34 -29.43
C VAL A 509 -24.67 3.93 -29.41
N GLU A 510 -25.53 3.56 -28.47
CA GLU A 510 -26.89 4.09 -28.36
C GLU A 510 -26.88 5.62 -28.24
N HIS A 511 -26.04 6.17 -27.36
CA HIS A 511 -25.88 7.60 -27.19
C HIS A 511 -25.46 8.30 -28.49
N HIS A 512 -24.40 7.83 -29.16
CA HIS A 512 -23.94 8.46 -30.40
C HIS A 512 -24.92 8.27 -31.56
N VAL A 513 -25.71 7.18 -31.56
CA VAL A 513 -26.82 6.98 -32.49
C VAL A 513 -27.90 8.04 -32.29
N GLU A 514 -28.32 8.28 -31.05
CA GLU A 514 -29.33 9.31 -30.72
C GLU A 514 -28.88 10.73 -31.10
N HIS A 515 -27.57 11.01 -30.99
CA HIS A 515 -27.00 12.33 -31.29
C HIS A 515 -26.56 12.51 -32.75
N GLY A 516 -26.64 11.47 -33.58
CA GLY A 516 -26.26 11.55 -35.00
C GLY A 516 -24.75 11.60 -35.26
N ASP A 517 -23.90 11.15 -34.32
CA ASP A 517 -22.44 11.19 -34.45
C ASP A 517 -21.90 9.96 -35.19
N VAL A 518 -22.02 10.00 -36.52
CA VAL A 518 -21.70 8.88 -37.42
C VAL A 518 -20.25 8.39 -37.29
N ASP A 519 -19.29 9.31 -37.18
CA ASP A 519 -17.87 8.97 -37.13
C ASP A 519 -17.55 8.14 -35.88
N ARG A 520 -18.11 8.51 -34.73
CA ARG A 520 -17.90 7.75 -33.47
C ARG A 520 -18.58 6.40 -33.47
N VAL A 521 -19.78 6.29 -34.05
CA VAL A 521 -20.46 4.99 -34.16
C VAL A 521 -19.68 4.03 -35.06
N ILE A 522 -19.01 4.51 -36.12
CA ILE A 522 -18.12 3.66 -36.94
C ILE A 522 -16.91 3.15 -36.15
N GLU A 523 -16.26 4.02 -35.38
CA GLU A 523 -15.12 3.62 -34.54
C GLU A 523 -15.54 2.59 -33.49
N LEU A 524 -16.70 2.80 -32.85
CA LEU A 524 -17.25 1.90 -31.84
C LEU A 524 -17.73 0.56 -32.43
N ASP A 525 -18.17 0.50 -33.70
CA ASP A 525 -18.59 -0.76 -34.35
C ASP A 525 -17.47 -1.80 -34.35
N GLN A 526 -16.20 -1.39 -34.57
CA GLN A 526 -15.08 -2.33 -34.51
C GLN A 526 -14.93 -2.96 -33.12
N ARG A 527 -15.15 -2.16 -32.08
CA ARG A 527 -15.05 -2.59 -30.68
C ARG A 527 -16.30 -3.37 -30.24
N ALA A 528 -17.46 -3.03 -30.77
CA ALA A 528 -18.69 -3.78 -30.61
C ALA A 528 -18.57 -5.20 -31.18
N ARG A 529 -17.88 -5.36 -32.32
CA ARG A 529 -17.64 -6.68 -32.95
C ARG A 529 -16.81 -7.62 -32.10
N SER A 530 -15.88 -7.13 -31.29
CA SER A 530 -15.08 -7.97 -30.39
C SER A 530 -15.78 -8.26 -29.07
N LEU A 531 -16.59 -7.32 -28.56
CA LEU A 531 -17.08 -7.38 -27.17
C LEU A 531 -18.55 -7.76 -27.00
N LEU A 532 -19.41 -7.41 -27.95
CA LEU A 532 -20.85 -7.63 -27.81
C LEU A 532 -21.26 -9.06 -28.21
N PRO A 533 -22.33 -9.62 -27.63
CA PRO A 533 -22.98 -10.80 -28.18
C PRO A 533 -23.40 -10.57 -29.64
N ARG A 534 -23.35 -11.62 -30.48
CA ARG A 534 -23.65 -11.52 -31.93
C ARG A 534 -24.99 -10.83 -32.24
N ALA A 535 -26.01 -11.05 -31.42
CA ALA A 535 -27.31 -10.40 -31.55
C ALA A 535 -27.21 -8.86 -31.46
N GLU A 536 -26.50 -8.35 -30.46
CA GLU A 536 -26.31 -6.90 -30.31
C GLU A 536 -25.37 -6.33 -31.37
N GLN A 537 -24.37 -7.10 -31.83
CA GLN A 537 -23.54 -6.69 -32.98
C GLN A 537 -24.39 -6.43 -34.23
N VAL A 538 -25.42 -7.26 -34.47
CA VAL A 538 -26.36 -7.08 -35.59
C VAL A 538 -27.16 -5.78 -35.43
N ARG A 539 -27.66 -5.48 -34.22
CA ARG A 539 -28.38 -4.22 -33.95
C ARG A 539 -27.50 -3.01 -34.15
N VAL A 540 -26.29 -3.00 -33.58
CA VAL A 540 -25.31 -1.92 -33.75
C VAL A 540 -25.04 -1.67 -35.23
N ARG A 541 -24.70 -2.71 -36.01
CA ARG A 541 -24.46 -2.56 -37.47
C ARG A 541 -25.68 -2.02 -38.22
N THR A 542 -26.88 -2.44 -37.83
CA THR A 542 -28.14 -1.98 -38.44
C THR A 542 -28.37 -0.51 -38.15
N ALA A 543 -28.13 -0.06 -36.91
CA ALA A 543 -28.21 1.34 -36.51
C ALA A 543 -27.14 2.19 -37.22
N THR A 544 -25.87 1.76 -37.22
CA THR A 544 -24.77 2.45 -37.92
C THR A 544 -25.09 2.63 -39.39
N ALA A 545 -25.63 1.60 -40.05
CA ALA A 545 -26.00 1.69 -41.46
C ALA A 545 -27.14 2.68 -41.71
N ARG A 546 -28.17 2.72 -40.85
CA ARG A 546 -29.25 3.70 -40.94
C ARG A 546 -28.72 5.13 -40.81
N MET A 547 -27.85 5.38 -39.84
CA MET A 547 -27.25 6.71 -39.64
C MET A 547 -26.35 7.13 -40.81
N LEU A 548 -25.49 6.24 -41.30
CA LEU A 548 -24.67 6.51 -42.48
C LEU A 548 -25.55 6.90 -43.66
N HIS A 549 -26.66 6.18 -43.85
CA HIS A 549 -27.60 6.51 -44.89
C HIS A 549 -28.22 7.91 -44.71
N GLU A 550 -28.66 8.27 -43.51
CA GLU A 550 -29.23 9.60 -43.22
C GLU A 550 -28.21 10.73 -43.42
N ALA A 551 -26.97 10.55 -42.98
CA ALA A 551 -25.90 11.54 -43.16
C ALA A 551 -25.53 11.74 -44.64
N PHE A 552 -25.47 10.67 -45.44
CA PHE A 552 -25.14 10.76 -46.87
C PHE A 552 -26.34 11.12 -47.77
N SER A 553 -27.58 10.98 -47.29
CA SER A 553 -28.78 11.36 -48.06
C SER A 553 -29.17 12.83 -47.88
N GLY A 554 -28.73 13.49 -46.81
CA GLY A 554 -28.98 14.92 -46.55
C GLY A 554 -28.18 15.90 -47.43
N ASP A 555 -27.00 15.50 -47.91
CA ASP A 555 -26.09 16.37 -48.69
C ASP A 555 -26.18 16.14 -50.21
N ALA A 556 -27.00 15.18 -50.66
CA ALA A 556 -27.20 14.83 -52.07
C ALA A 556 -28.22 15.74 -52.80
N GLY A 557 -28.33 17.00 -52.36
CA GLY A 557 -28.96 18.05 -53.14
C GLY A 557 -28.05 18.41 -54.32
N ASP A 558 -28.37 17.90 -55.51
CA ASP A 558 -27.90 18.40 -56.82
C ASP A 558 -26.73 17.67 -57.52
N ALA A 559 -26.56 16.36 -57.29
CA ALA A 559 -25.72 15.52 -58.16
C ALA A 559 -26.53 14.36 -58.77
N GLY A 560 -27.28 14.68 -59.84
CA GLY A 560 -27.76 13.66 -60.75
C GLY A 560 -26.58 12.97 -61.44
N ASP A 561 -26.67 11.64 -61.54
CA ASP A 561 -25.88 10.80 -62.45
C ASP A 561 -24.49 10.30 -61.98
N ALA A 562 -24.39 9.88 -60.72
CA ALA A 562 -23.37 8.89 -60.30
C ALA A 562 -24.07 7.57 -59.92
N GLY A 563 -24.52 6.85 -60.93
CA GLY A 563 -24.99 5.49 -60.80
C GLY A 563 -23.87 4.51 -60.45
N ASP A 564 -24.27 3.46 -59.75
CA ASP A 564 -23.57 2.20 -59.51
C ASP A 564 -22.23 2.23 -58.76
N ALA A 565 -22.35 1.75 -57.52
CA ALA A 565 -21.61 0.59 -57.04
C ALA A 565 -20.07 0.72 -57.04
N ALA A 566 -19.55 1.21 -55.91
CA ALA A 566 -18.30 0.65 -55.40
C ALA A 566 -18.30 0.51 -53.87
N ASP A 567 -18.81 1.47 -53.10
CA ASP A 567 -18.82 1.36 -51.63
C ASP A 567 -19.97 2.20 -51.06
N ASP A 568 -21.21 1.67 -51.02
CA ASP A 568 -22.21 2.18 -50.07
C ASP A 568 -21.97 1.43 -48.74
N PRO A 569 -21.29 2.05 -47.75
CA PRO A 569 -20.91 1.38 -46.52
C PRO A 569 -22.15 0.93 -45.74
N ALA A 570 -23.26 1.67 -45.84
CA ALA A 570 -24.52 1.32 -45.21
C ALA A 570 -25.12 0.04 -45.81
N ARG A 571 -25.09 -0.09 -47.15
CA ARG A 571 -25.53 -1.31 -47.84
C ARG A 571 -24.70 -2.52 -47.41
N GLY A 572 -23.38 -2.37 -47.35
CA GLY A 572 -22.47 -3.44 -46.90
C GLY A 572 -22.77 -3.90 -45.47
N LEU A 573 -22.96 -2.95 -44.55
CA LEU A 573 -23.29 -3.25 -43.15
C LEU A 573 -24.66 -3.94 -43.00
N LEU A 574 -25.69 -3.50 -43.72
CA LEU A 574 -27.02 -4.12 -43.66
C LEU A 574 -27.04 -5.54 -44.24
N LEU A 575 -26.31 -5.80 -45.33
CA LEU A 575 -26.20 -7.15 -45.90
C LEU A 575 -25.45 -8.11 -44.95
N ALA A 576 -24.41 -7.60 -44.26
CA ALA A 576 -23.70 -8.37 -43.24
C ALA A 576 -24.62 -8.64 -42.03
N ALA A 577 -25.34 -7.63 -41.54
CA ALA A 577 -26.32 -7.76 -40.46
C ALA A 577 -27.42 -8.77 -40.82
N ALA A 578 -27.95 -8.73 -42.05
CA ALA A 578 -28.97 -9.68 -42.52
C ALA A 578 -28.45 -11.11 -42.58
N THR A 579 -27.21 -11.31 -43.04
CA THR A 579 -26.61 -12.64 -43.08
C THR A 579 -26.44 -13.22 -41.67
N GLU A 580 -26.00 -12.40 -40.72
CA GLU A 580 -25.77 -12.82 -39.34
C GLU A 580 -27.09 -13.02 -38.57
N ALA A 581 -28.06 -12.12 -38.71
CA ALA A 581 -29.42 -12.28 -38.17
C ALA A 581 -30.08 -13.58 -38.64
N ALA A 582 -29.97 -13.89 -39.95
CA ALA A 582 -30.48 -15.14 -40.50
C ALA A 582 -29.80 -16.38 -39.90
N GLY A 583 -28.49 -16.29 -39.62
CA GLY A 583 -27.72 -17.36 -38.99
C GLY A 583 -28.03 -17.57 -37.51
N LEU A 584 -28.41 -16.51 -36.80
CA LEU A 584 -28.82 -16.57 -35.39
C LEU A 584 -30.22 -17.17 -35.22
N GLY A 585 -31.09 -17.04 -36.22
CA GLY A 585 -32.46 -17.52 -36.16
C GLY A 585 -33.35 -16.72 -35.20
N ASP A 586 -32.92 -15.50 -34.83
CA ASP A 586 -33.68 -14.60 -33.97
C ASP A 586 -34.73 -13.84 -34.80
N PRO A 587 -36.02 -14.02 -34.53
CA PRO A 587 -37.09 -13.43 -35.32
C PRO A 587 -37.19 -11.91 -35.16
N ASP A 588 -36.93 -11.38 -33.97
CA ASP A 588 -37.05 -9.95 -33.71
C ASP A 588 -35.96 -9.19 -34.48
N LEU A 589 -34.74 -9.71 -34.46
CA LEU A 589 -33.62 -9.20 -35.28
C LEU A 589 -33.93 -9.34 -36.77
N ALA A 590 -34.51 -10.46 -37.20
CA ALA A 590 -34.86 -10.66 -38.60
C ALA A 590 -35.88 -9.63 -39.10
N VAL A 591 -36.90 -9.29 -38.30
CA VAL A 591 -37.86 -8.23 -38.61
C VAL A 591 -37.17 -6.87 -38.67
N GLU A 592 -36.35 -6.54 -37.67
CA GLU A 592 -35.68 -5.25 -37.57
C GLU A 592 -34.76 -4.97 -38.79
N VAL A 593 -33.94 -5.96 -39.15
CA VAL A 593 -33.03 -5.84 -40.30
C VAL A 593 -33.78 -5.84 -41.63
N ALA A 594 -34.82 -6.68 -41.76
CA ALA A 594 -35.66 -6.69 -42.97
C ALA A 594 -36.38 -5.35 -43.15
N SER A 595 -36.86 -4.74 -42.06
CA SER A 595 -37.46 -3.41 -42.06
C SER A 595 -36.44 -2.34 -42.47
N ALA A 596 -35.21 -2.39 -41.94
CA ALA A 596 -34.13 -1.47 -42.34
C ALA A 596 -33.83 -1.55 -43.84
N LEU A 597 -33.69 -2.78 -44.37
CA LEU A 597 -33.46 -3.03 -45.79
C LEU A 597 -34.61 -2.50 -46.65
N ARG A 598 -35.87 -2.78 -46.26
CA ARG A 598 -37.07 -2.40 -47.03
C ARG A 598 -37.42 -0.92 -46.94
N GLY A 599 -37.06 -0.25 -45.84
CA GLY A 599 -37.18 1.20 -45.73
C GLY A 599 -36.35 1.92 -46.80
N ARG A 600 -35.24 1.32 -47.25
CA ARG A 600 -34.33 1.91 -48.23
C ARG A 600 -34.49 1.36 -49.65
N TRP A 601 -34.61 0.05 -49.80
CA TRP A 601 -34.76 -0.64 -51.09
C TRP A 601 -36.13 -1.32 -51.13
N PRO A 602 -37.13 -0.62 -51.71
CA PRO A 602 -38.40 -1.23 -52.08
C PRO A 602 -38.23 -2.54 -52.86
N GLU A 603 -39.26 -3.37 -52.80
CA GLU A 603 -39.26 -4.67 -53.46
C GLU A 603 -39.07 -4.56 -54.98
N GLY A 604 -38.11 -5.30 -55.54
CA GLY A 604 -37.78 -5.29 -56.95
C GLY A 604 -36.71 -4.28 -57.39
N ASP A 605 -36.18 -3.46 -56.47
CA ASP A 605 -35.13 -2.49 -56.79
C ASP A 605 -33.71 -3.10 -56.79
N ASP A 606 -33.46 -4.17 -56.01
CA ASP A 606 -32.16 -4.84 -55.90
C ASP A 606 -32.31 -6.33 -55.54
N ASP A 607 -31.95 -7.21 -56.48
CA ASP A 607 -32.04 -8.67 -56.34
C ASP A 607 -31.23 -9.22 -55.15
N VAL A 608 -30.11 -8.57 -54.77
CA VAL A 608 -29.28 -8.99 -53.63
C VAL A 608 -29.99 -8.67 -52.32
N ILE A 609 -30.63 -7.50 -52.23
CA ILE A 609 -31.42 -7.12 -51.06
C ILE A 609 -32.67 -7.99 -50.97
N ASP A 610 -33.36 -8.25 -52.08
CA ASP A 610 -34.51 -9.15 -52.12
C ASP A 610 -34.13 -10.54 -51.61
N THR A 611 -33.00 -11.09 -52.06
CA THR A 611 -32.47 -12.36 -51.57
C THR A 611 -32.16 -12.34 -50.07
N ALA A 612 -31.59 -11.25 -49.55
CA ALA A 612 -31.29 -11.11 -48.13
C ALA A 612 -32.56 -11.03 -47.26
N VAL A 613 -33.55 -10.25 -47.70
CA VAL A 613 -34.86 -10.15 -47.03
C VAL A 613 -35.59 -11.49 -47.07
N ASP A 614 -35.53 -12.24 -48.16
CA ASP A 614 -36.15 -13.56 -48.26
C ASP A 614 -35.51 -14.60 -47.33
N ARG A 615 -34.19 -14.52 -47.10
CA ARG A 615 -33.53 -15.33 -46.06
C ARG A 615 -34.04 -15.00 -44.66
N LEU A 616 -34.18 -13.71 -44.33
CA LEU A 616 -34.72 -13.26 -43.04
C LEU A 616 -36.18 -13.69 -42.87
N ARG A 617 -37.00 -13.59 -43.92
CA ARG A 617 -38.38 -14.11 -43.94
C ARG A 617 -38.43 -15.62 -43.70
N GLY A 618 -37.42 -16.35 -44.14
CA GLY A 618 -37.26 -17.78 -43.84
C GLY A 618 -37.19 -18.07 -42.34
N VAL A 619 -36.47 -17.25 -41.56
CA VAL A 619 -36.42 -17.36 -40.09
C VAL A 619 -37.79 -17.13 -39.46
N LEU A 620 -38.52 -16.13 -39.96
CA LEU A 620 -39.87 -15.81 -39.46
C LEU A 620 -40.90 -16.89 -39.80
N ALA A 621 -40.72 -17.58 -40.92
CA ALA A 621 -41.65 -18.61 -41.39
C ALA A 621 -41.75 -19.81 -40.44
N ASP A 622 -40.78 -20.01 -39.56
CA ASP A 622 -40.74 -21.12 -38.59
C ASP A 622 -41.42 -20.80 -37.25
N LEU A 623 -41.82 -19.54 -37.01
CA LEU A 623 -42.54 -19.15 -35.79
C LEU A 623 -44.05 -19.40 -35.88
N ALA A 624 -44.63 -20.05 -34.87
CA ALA A 624 -46.06 -20.32 -34.79
C ALA A 624 -46.92 -19.05 -34.81
N ASP A 625 -46.54 -18.02 -34.05
CA ASP A 625 -47.29 -16.75 -33.97
C ASP A 625 -47.24 -15.98 -35.29
N PHE A 626 -46.11 -16.04 -36.01
CA PHE A 626 -45.99 -15.46 -37.34
C PHE A 626 -46.81 -16.23 -38.37
N GLN A 627 -46.87 -17.56 -38.27
CA GLN A 627 -47.76 -18.37 -39.09
C GLN A 627 -49.23 -18.02 -38.82
N GLU A 628 -49.63 -17.85 -37.56
CA GLU A 628 -50.99 -17.46 -37.16
C GLU A 628 -51.34 -16.04 -37.67
N TRP A 629 -50.46 -15.06 -37.50
CA TRP A 629 -50.63 -13.72 -38.06
C TRP A 629 -50.73 -13.74 -39.58
N ARG A 630 -49.84 -14.48 -40.26
CA ARG A 630 -49.82 -14.60 -41.72
C ARG A 630 -51.11 -15.24 -42.21
N ASP A 631 -51.59 -16.28 -41.54
CA ASP A 631 -52.85 -16.94 -41.87
C ASP A 631 -54.03 -15.99 -41.65
N HIS A 632 -54.03 -15.19 -40.59
CA HIS A 632 -55.05 -14.16 -40.34
C HIS A 632 -55.05 -13.07 -41.42
N ARG A 633 -53.87 -12.56 -41.80
CA ARG A 633 -53.71 -11.55 -42.85
C ARG A 633 -54.14 -12.11 -44.21
N ASP A 634 -53.71 -13.30 -44.58
CA ASP A 634 -54.07 -13.95 -45.84
C ASP A 634 -55.57 -14.28 -45.89
N HIS A 635 -56.18 -14.64 -44.75
CA HIS A 635 -57.63 -14.80 -44.61
C HIS A 635 -58.36 -13.47 -44.81
N ALA A 636 -57.91 -12.39 -44.16
CA ALA A 636 -58.50 -11.06 -44.31
C ALA A 636 -58.38 -10.54 -45.76
N ALA A 637 -57.22 -10.71 -46.41
CA ALA A 637 -57.03 -10.36 -47.81
C ALA A 637 -57.94 -11.17 -48.74
N ALA A 638 -58.14 -12.46 -48.46
CA ALA A 638 -59.09 -13.28 -49.20
C ALA A 638 -60.54 -12.78 -49.02
N LEU A 639 -60.94 -12.38 -47.82
CA LEU A 639 -62.27 -11.80 -47.56
C LEU A 639 -62.50 -10.50 -48.33
N VAL A 640 -61.46 -9.67 -48.53
CA VAL A 640 -61.54 -8.46 -49.36
C VAL A 640 -61.79 -8.80 -50.83
N LEU A 641 -61.16 -9.87 -51.34
CA LEU A 641 -61.29 -10.29 -52.74
C LEU A 641 -62.55 -11.13 -53.01
N ARG A 642 -63.14 -11.72 -51.97
CA ARG A 642 -64.32 -12.58 -52.05
C ARG A 642 -65.47 -11.99 -52.86
N PRO A 643 -65.90 -10.71 -52.71
CA PRO A 643 -67.02 -10.17 -53.48
C PRO A 643 -66.82 -10.20 -55.00
N VAL A 644 -65.58 -10.19 -55.48
CA VAL A 644 -65.25 -10.20 -56.92
C VAL A 644 -65.01 -11.62 -57.44
N LEU A 645 -64.58 -12.53 -56.56
CA LEU A 645 -64.19 -13.90 -56.90
C LEU A 645 -65.23 -14.97 -56.53
N GLU A 646 -66.27 -14.61 -55.78
CA GLU A 646 -67.31 -15.55 -55.36
C GLU A 646 -67.98 -16.22 -56.57
N GLY A 647 -68.03 -17.55 -56.55
CA GLY A 647 -68.59 -18.36 -57.63
C GLY A 647 -67.71 -18.51 -58.88
N LYS A 648 -66.51 -17.91 -58.92
CA LYS A 648 -65.53 -18.07 -60.01
C LYS A 648 -64.76 -19.40 -59.87
N VAL A 649 -64.09 -19.80 -60.95
CA VAL A 649 -63.15 -20.93 -60.95
C VAL A 649 -61.74 -20.38 -61.10
N VAL A 650 -60.84 -20.69 -60.15
CA VAL A 650 -59.43 -20.28 -60.25
C VAL A 650 -58.60 -21.47 -60.72
N HIS A 651 -57.79 -21.24 -61.76
CA HIS A 651 -56.88 -22.21 -62.35
C HIS A 651 -55.43 -21.83 -61.99
N LEU A 652 -54.77 -22.64 -61.18
CA LEU A 652 -53.35 -22.50 -60.83
C LEU A 652 -52.52 -23.35 -61.78
N VAL A 653 -51.72 -22.72 -62.64
CA VAL A 653 -50.88 -23.41 -63.64
C VAL A 653 -49.44 -23.45 -63.13
N GLY A 654 -48.95 -24.63 -62.76
CA GLY A 654 -47.64 -24.77 -62.13
C GLY A 654 -47.37 -26.04 -61.33
N GLY A 655 -48.19 -27.09 -61.47
CA GLY A 655 -47.99 -28.39 -60.82
C GLY A 655 -48.68 -28.54 -59.47
N ASP A 656 -48.01 -29.26 -58.55
CA ASP A 656 -48.52 -29.66 -57.22
C ASP A 656 -49.29 -28.57 -56.46
N PRO A 657 -50.31 -28.95 -55.67
CA PRO A 657 -51.09 -28.02 -54.86
C PRO A 657 -50.17 -27.14 -54.00
N VAL A 658 -50.44 -25.84 -54.04
CA VAL A 658 -49.65 -24.84 -53.32
C VAL A 658 -49.86 -25.06 -51.81
N PRO A 659 -48.80 -25.23 -51.00
CA PRO A 659 -48.94 -25.37 -49.55
C PRO A 659 -49.75 -24.20 -48.97
N GLY A 660 -50.79 -24.52 -48.20
CA GLY A 660 -51.72 -23.53 -47.63
C GLY A 660 -52.86 -23.07 -48.55
N ALA A 661 -52.94 -23.55 -49.80
CA ALA A 661 -54.05 -23.22 -50.71
C ALA A 661 -55.34 -24.00 -50.42
N GLU A 662 -55.31 -24.97 -49.51
CA GLU A 662 -56.46 -25.82 -49.13
C GLU A 662 -57.65 -24.99 -48.60
N GLY A 663 -57.38 -23.86 -47.93
CA GLY A 663 -58.40 -22.92 -47.47
C GLY A 663 -58.73 -21.78 -48.44
N LEU A 664 -57.99 -21.63 -49.55
CA LEU A 664 -58.14 -20.49 -50.45
C LEU A 664 -59.48 -20.52 -51.20
N ALA A 665 -59.97 -21.73 -51.55
CA ALA A 665 -61.27 -21.89 -52.19
C ALA A 665 -62.42 -21.43 -51.29
N ASP A 666 -62.36 -21.79 -50.00
CA ASP A 666 -63.39 -21.46 -49.02
C ASP A 666 -63.35 -19.96 -48.64
N ASP A 667 -62.15 -19.41 -48.45
CA ASP A 667 -61.97 -18.02 -48.03
C ASP A 667 -62.37 -17.02 -49.14
N LEU A 668 -62.06 -17.33 -50.39
CA LEU A 668 -62.45 -16.53 -51.56
C LEU A 668 -63.87 -16.83 -52.06
N GLY A 669 -64.56 -17.83 -51.51
CA GLY A 669 -65.89 -18.25 -51.97
C GLY A 669 -65.91 -18.82 -53.40
N LEU A 670 -64.81 -19.44 -53.83
CA LEU A 670 -64.69 -19.95 -55.20
C LEU A 670 -65.65 -21.10 -55.45
N ARG A 671 -66.14 -21.21 -56.69
CA ARG A 671 -66.84 -22.41 -57.14
C ARG A 671 -65.90 -23.61 -57.18
N LYS A 672 -64.65 -23.38 -57.62
CA LYS A 672 -63.62 -24.42 -57.67
C LYS A 672 -62.23 -23.81 -57.78
N LEU A 673 -61.25 -24.41 -57.09
CA LEU A 673 -59.83 -24.19 -57.31
C LEU A 673 -59.26 -25.41 -58.02
N ILE A 674 -58.58 -25.21 -59.15
CA ILE A 674 -58.04 -26.30 -59.98
C ILE A 674 -56.55 -26.06 -60.18
N SER A 675 -55.71 -27.00 -59.77
CA SER A 675 -54.29 -27.00 -60.09
C SER A 675 -54.04 -27.80 -61.37
N HIS A 676 -53.20 -27.24 -62.23
CA HIS A 676 -52.81 -27.84 -63.50
C HIS A 676 -51.30 -28.00 -63.59
N GLU A 677 -50.88 -29.15 -64.13
CA GLU A 677 -49.50 -29.38 -64.48
C GLU A 677 -49.06 -28.45 -65.63
N PRO A 678 -47.82 -27.95 -65.65
CA PRO A 678 -47.35 -26.99 -66.65
C PRO A 678 -47.46 -27.46 -68.11
N GLY A 679 -47.54 -28.78 -68.33
CA GLY A 679 -47.61 -29.40 -69.65
C GLY A 679 -49.00 -29.86 -70.09
N ASP A 680 -50.01 -29.79 -69.21
CA ASP A 680 -51.39 -30.21 -69.50
C ASP A 680 -52.29 -28.97 -69.61
N LEU A 681 -52.50 -28.52 -70.86
CA LEU A 681 -53.27 -27.31 -71.18
C LEU A 681 -54.47 -27.61 -72.09
N ASP A 682 -54.92 -28.86 -72.17
CA ASP A 682 -56.06 -29.27 -73.01
C ASP A 682 -57.39 -28.61 -72.56
N TRP A 683 -57.42 -28.06 -71.35
CA TRP A 683 -58.52 -27.29 -70.78
C TRP A 683 -58.55 -25.81 -71.21
N ALA A 684 -57.41 -25.25 -71.65
CA ALA A 684 -57.27 -23.82 -71.94
C ALA A 684 -58.29 -23.28 -72.98
N PRO A 685 -58.64 -24.01 -74.06
CA PRO A 685 -59.68 -23.56 -75.00
C PRO A 685 -61.11 -23.49 -74.42
N GLY A 686 -61.34 -24.15 -73.28
CA GLY A 686 -62.64 -24.20 -72.60
C GLY A 686 -62.83 -23.12 -71.53
N ILE A 687 -61.87 -22.20 -71.40
CA ILE A 687 -61.89 -21.13 -70.41
C ILE A 687 -62.89 -20.04 -70.78
N ASP A 688 -63.76 -19.74 -69.84
CA ASP A 688 -64.74 -18.66 -69.92
C ASP A 688 -64.21 -17.45 -69.12
N PRO A 689 -63.82 -16.33 -69.76
CA PRO A 689 -63.22 -15.18 -69.08
C PRO A 689 -64.14 -14.53 -68.04
N ASP A 690 -65.46 -14.73 -68.15
CA ASP A 690 -66.43 -14.23 -67.18
C ASP A 690 -66.60 -15.16 -65.98
N ARG A 691 -66.04 -16.37 -66.01
CA ARG A 691 -66.18 -17.37 -64.94
C ARG A 691 -64.84 -17.81 -64.36
N ASP A 692 -63.80 -17.85 -65.19
CA ASP A 692 -62.56 -18.55 -64.92
C ASP A 692 -61.38 -17.55 -64.84
N VAL A 693 -60.55 -17.68 -63.80
CA VAL A 693 -59.37 -16.84 -63.56
C VAL A 693 -58.13 -17.72 -63.62
N VAL A 694 -57.15 -17.35 -64.44
CA VAL A 694 -55.93 -18.15 -64.64
C VAL A 694 -54.73 -17.48 -63.99
N ILE A 695 -54.04 -18.21 -63.11
CA ILE A 695 -52.83 -17.77 -62.43
C ILE A 695 -51.69 -18.68 -62.87
N LEU A 696 -50.66 -18.08 -63.45
CA LEU A 696 -49.44 -18.77 -63.85
C LEU A 696 -48.41 -18.67 -62.73
N LEU A 697 -48.09 -19.81 -62.10
CA LEU A 697 -47.04 -19.91 -61.10
C LEU A 697 -45.68 -19.90 -61.81
N TRP A 698 -45.16 -18.70 -62.07
CA TRP A 698 -44.06 -18.47 -63.02
C TRP A 698 -42.82 -19.31 -62.72
N ASN A 699 -42.46 -19.41 -61.43
CA ASN A 699 -41.27 -20.13 -60.97
C ASN A 699 -41.37 -21.66 -61.16
N ARG A 700 -42.59 -22.20 -61.38
CA ARG A 700 -42.81 -23.63 -61.61
C ARG A 700 -43.18 -23.97 -63.05
N ALA A 701 -44.00 -23.14 -63.69
CA ALA A 701 -44.49 -23.41 -65.03
C ALA A 701 -43.55 -22.89 -66.15
N GLY A 702 -42.82 -21.82 -65.86
CA GLY A 702 -41.84 -21.22 -66.76
C GLY A 702 -42.42 -20.65 -68.06
N ARG A 703 -41.52 -20.29 -68.99
CA ARG A 703 -41.88 -19.65 -70.27
C ARG A 703 -42.73 -20.53 -71.18
N HIS A 704 -42.59 -21.86 -71.09
CA HIS A 704 -43.29 -22.77 -72.00
C HIS A 704 -44.81 -22.74 -71.79
N ALA A 705 -45.26 -22.82 -70.54
CA ALA A 705 -46.68 -22.73 -70.20
C ALA A 705 -47.26 -21.34 -70.56
N ALA A 706 -46.49 -20.28 -70.36
CA ALA A 706 -46.89 -18.92 -70.75
C ALA A 706 -47.17 -18.81 -72.26
N THR A 707 -46.23 -19.27 -73.10
CA THR A 707 -46.38 -19.24 -74.57
C THR A 707 -47.59 -20.05 -75.04
N SER A 708 -47.86 -21.19 -74.39
CA SER A 708 -49.00 -22.05 -74.73
C SER A 708 -50.35 -21.43 -74.32
N LEU A 709 -50.41 -20.75 -73.17
CA LEU A 709 -51.59 -19.98 -72.74
C LEU A 709 -51.84 -18.77 -73.68
N ASP A 710 -50.78 -18.07 -74.07
CA ASP A 710 -50.85 -16.96 -75.04
C ASP A 710 -51.39 -17.45 -76.40
N ALA A 711 -50.90 -18.59 -76.88
CA ALA A 711 -51.36 -19.21 -78.13
C ALA A 711 -52.84 -19.66 -78.07
N ALA A 712 -53.32 -20.04 -76.88
CA ALA A 712 -54.72 -20.37 -76.64
C ALA A 712 -55.62 -19.13 -76.43
N GLY A 713 -55.05 -17.92 -76.41
CA GLY A 713 -55.78 -16.67 -76.18
C GLY A 713 -56.27 -16.48 -74.74
N VAL A 714 -55.67 -17.17 -73.77
CA VAL A 714 -56.07 -17.12 -72.36
C VAL A 714 -55.36 -15.99 -71.64
N THR A 715 -56.11 -15.14 -70.96
CA THR A 715 -55.54 -14.09 -70.10
C THR A 715 -55.17 -14.68 -68.75
N TYR A 716 -53.93 -14.42 -68.29
CA TYR A 716 -53.44 -14.91 -67.00
C TYR A 716 -52.66 -13.83 -66.25
N VAL A 717 -52.56 -14.00 -64.93
CA VAL A 717 -51.68 -13.21 -64.05
C VAL A 717 -50.54 -14.07 -63.51
N ARG A 718 -49.37 -13.47 -63.31
CA ARG A 718 -48.20 -14.18 -62.78
C ARG A 718 -48.18 -14.08 -61.25
N ALA A 719 -47.85 -15.20 -60.62
CA ALA A 719 -47.63 -15.29 -59.19
C ALA A 719 -46.49 -16.26 -58.86
N GLU A 720 -45.99 -16.18 -57.64
CA GLU A 720 -45.13 -17.20 -57.05
C GLU A 720 -45.99 -18.25 -56.31
N PRO A 721 -45.48 -19.47 -56.05
CA PRO A 721 -46.27 -20.55 -55.47
C PRO A 721 -46.42 -20.42 -53.94
N THR A 722 -46.99 -19.31 -53.47
CA THR A 722 -47.38 -19.08 -52.07
C THR A 722 -48.76 -18.44 -52.00
N ARG A 723 -49.48 -18.69 -50.90
CA ARG A 723 -50.85 -18.20 -50.68
C ARG A 723 -50.97 -16.68 -50.82
N SER A 724 -50.11 -15.92 -50.12
CA SER A 724 -50.03 -14.45 -50.23
C SER A 724 -49.82 -13.96 -51.66
N ARG A 725 -48.86 -14.53 -52.40
CA ARG A 725 -48.53 -14.05 -53.76
C ARG A 725 -49.63 -14.36 -54.76
N ILE A 726 -50.38 -15.44 -54.53
CA ILE A 726 -51.60 -15.75 -55.27
C ILE A 726 -52.69 -14.71 -54.98
N LEU A 727 -52.90 -14.34 -53.71
CA LEU A 727 -53.86 -13.29 -53.33
C LEU A 727 -53.48 -11.92 -53.94
N ASP A 728 -52.19 -11.56 -53.95
CA ASP A 728 -51.70 -10.33 -54.59
C ASP A 728 -51.95 -10.34 -56.10
N ALA A 729 -51.69 -11.46 -56.77
CA ALA A 729 -51.94 -11.61 -58.19
C ALA A 729 -53.45 -11.51 -58.51
N LEU A 730 -54.29 -12.08 -57.66
CA LEU A 730 -55.75 -11.97 -57.76
C LEU A 730 -56.24 -10.54 -57.53
N ALA A 731 -55.67 -9.80 -56.58
CA ALA A 731 -55.97 -8.39 -56.35
C ALA A 731 -55.62 -7.52 -57.57
N ARG A 732 -54.45 -7.78 -58.19
CA ARG A 732 -54.06 -7.14 -59.46
C ARG A 732 -55.01 -7.48 -60.60
N TRP A 733 -55.45 -8.74 -60.69
CA TRP A 733 -56.41 -9.18 -61.70
C TRP A 733 -57.78 -8.49 -61.52
N SER A 734 -58.27 -8.35 -60.28
CA SER A 734 -59.57 -7.72 -60.00
C SER A 734 -59.57 -6.20 -60.09
N GLY A 735 -58.42 -5.57 -60.33
CA GLY A 735 -58.28 -4.11 -60.32
C GLY A 735 -58.49 -3.49 -58.94
N SER A 736 -58.44 -4.30 -57.88
CA SER A 736 -58.51 -3.84 -56.49
C SER A 736 -57.14 -3.28 -56.10
N ALA A 737 -57.09 -2.10 -55.47
CA ALA A 737 -55.86 -1.65 -54.83
C ALA A 737 -55.37 -2.76 -53.90
N GLY A 738 -54.05 -3.01 -53.88
CA GLY A 738 -53.42 -4.17 -53.24
C GLY A 738 -53.88 -4.43 -51.80
N PRO A 739 -53.53 -5.60 -51.22
CA PRO A 739 -53.98 -5.94 -49.88
C PRO A 739 -53.69 -4.80 -48.90
N PRO A 740 -54.58 -4.55 -47.92
CA PRO A 740 -54.38 -3.49 -46.95
C PRO A 740 -53.03 -3.68 -46.27
N THR A 741 -52.17 -2.68 -46.35
CA THR A 741 -51.07 -2.50 -45.39
C THR A 741 -51.73 -2.30 -44.04
N VAL A 742 -51.77 -3.35 -43.24
CA VAL A 742 -52.09 -3.25 -41.82
C VAL A 742 -50.80 -2.79 -41.16
N ASP A 743 -50.83 -1.57 -40.63
CA ASP A 743 -49.79 -1.03 -39.74
C ASP A 743 -49.54 -1.97 -38.55
#